data_AF-B8LEA5-F1
#
_entry.id   AF-B8LEA5-F1
#
_cell.length_a   1.000
_cell.length_b   1.000
_cell.length_c   1.000
_cell.angle_alpha   90.00
_cell.angle_beta   90.00
_cell.angle_gamma   90.00
#
_symmetry.space_group_name_H-M   'P 1'
#
loop_
_entity.id
_entity.type
_entity.pdbx_description
1 polymer ?
#
loop_
_entity_poly.entity_id
_entity_poly.type
_entity_poly.pdbx_seq_one_letter_code
_entity_poly.pdbx_strand_id
1 'polypeptide(L)'
;MPAADVDGAANPSSVSSHHFRRSSPLYMLAAYVLFGTLHELSHLIVASRLTLSSFVDNLRNGNEGEGLLPLVHSAMRAVLGRYSFIELPHDHHGSEEAIFWIVHSGWTFSLMVAIVCHLIHHQVRICNRNQSTIYSSVQCLFLTPIIPLAAYATALEAITTDLLGFVPIHPQAGMHQLICYCGNFGILLLNPSWLSIDGGRTALDVLEKMVDVTMMRGAQSGGVVTFEPTHYSSILPSHSKASPSTTNPSSPPSLQGMRSRVVNAKRTDLSKGVRRKIEKDNCTPFGNLRGWNKSEYNVNGGGGKLTRAFFGHTRFATSSKATFEGTHPHQWCGRRDFMVYPLRVSSSFVGGGSASSLIGVENYITHNGDFEFYKVNGKYYDVEVMQLWLEKVLGVPMPATVDSAAIAGVIDLLRCQGCFALSARYALCLSLPSSKVDPEPAVAYPTIQEYEDIAEAFESSIDELLNNGSSLESISSDITLRAQLTATVVALLLKKLDELPSSAWITNGGDASSSKNRTKGASSSAIALSKFVSMHAEDTTLPTFVRATVDAFFDNDLLHTTRLFLEHAKGSFGLCVASSLDAHRQAAVKAGLNYENPGGNLMAHGDNEGDNAVRLDLDDLGGEICLLDWGYSGDADPAVSPPNRNLTCEKLMNGGVNVVLLHQSKAFKEYSQISKRLTLLENNEFIRPLLNDSDDPVLSDIKDIPRICANIQEGWHDVGLNRMTAWNLSNCIRERMTARVNGSIECHGAQVDILVTGCEVSLWVAEQFASDLQKSFPKLFIKAVSSNKLLGLFGQELAMPCTGFPFSQKSLDMKDPIVIIVSHSGGTFGPLACSNLLQSFSSSIFTVTSEWDTQIGKQLRSMYSDDLLSSRIFSTECGVRPAEPCSVSVVATHQLLTNIFEHIAITIISDSQFSHVSGAQITQQDLQTLERCNRDNIKALEEIVGVDSKGDEIHERRMATEQELRKAGDLWADHILENTKAYIMTFVYIIVTVTIGYGLISGIAAAAGLQSDWAFYITRFFDAFIYFWLPQINVTILRLIQGRNLRHRMVGRTVVVGDCPWVAQAGEAFLSKIFACSYSIAGLNVLSGNPADHLVHRHTHRVVRGSLLVCGRPDGRLPALTSLEASTCLSVNQASSIQSLGGTCESITIGHNKSKLPLSHKAIYLKGHRPLFLSEKVLDDIDAQEDLVRQRKEKLKEEKERQKSRGMSLTRAASSLMATTRSSTHFLELSLSRSRQAKVARSSASLLGAYGK
;
A
#
# COMPACT_ATOMS: atom_id res chain seq x y z
N MET A 1 -86.80 -9.35 -0.67
CA MET A 1 -87.77 -10.41 -0.36
C MET A 1 -87.35 -11.68 -1.10
N PRO A 2 -87.39 -12.86 -0.48
CA PRO A 2 -87.01 -13.25 0.90
C PRO A 2 -85.90 -14.37 0.87
N ALA A 3 -84.91 -14.34 1.78
CA ALA A 3 -84.85 -15.00 3.11
C ALA A 3 -84.27 -16.43 3.08
N ALA A 4 -83.14 -16.65 3.78
CA ALA A 4 -83.06 -17.57 4.92
C ALA A 4 -81.66 -17.51 5.57
N ASP A 5 -81.67 -17.15 6.86
CA ASP A 5 -80.61 -17.21 7.89
C ASP A 5 -80.08 -18.66 8.08
N VAL A 6 -78.97 -18.99 8.76
CA VAL A 6 -78.71 -18.82 10.22
C VAL A 6 -77.24 -19.21 10.55
N ASP A 7 -76.64 -18.41 11.43
CA ASP A 7 -75.56 -18.59 12.44
C ASP A 7 -74.09 -18.96 12.13
N GLY A 8 -73.20 -18.13 12.69
CA GLY A 8 -71.85 -18.51 13.11
C GLY A 8 -70.86 -17.33 13.20
N ALA A 9 -70.86 -16.57 14.32
CA ALA A 9 -69.91 -15.48 14.55
C ALA A 9 -68.48 -15.97 14.84
N ALA A 10 -67.49 -15.46 14.09
CA ALA A 10 -66.08 -15.42 14.48
C ALA A 10 -65.36 -14.20 13.86
N ASN A 11 -64.61 -13.48 14.70
CA ASN A 11 -63.78 -12.31 14.40
C ASN A 11 -62.54 -12.65 13.54
N PRO A 12 -61.84 -11.65 12.97
CA PRO A 12 -61.05 -11.80 11.75
C PRO A 12 -59.69 -12.46 12.00
N SER A 13 -59.35 -13.47 11.20
CA SER A 13 -57.97 -13.96 11.08
C SER A 13 -57.51 -13.88 9.62
N SER A 14 -56.36 -13.22 9.48
CA SER A 14 -55.56 -12.98 8.30
C SER A 14 -55.40 -14.18 7.36
N VAL A 15 -55.82 -14.01 6.10
CA VAL A 15 -55.34 -14.84 4.98
C VAL A 15 -54.22 -14.08 4.29
N SER A 16 -52.98 -14.39 4.69
CA SER A 16 -51.78 -13.84 4.05
C SER A 16 -51.55 -14.52 2.70
N SER A 17 -51.44 -13.70 1.66
CA SER A 17 -50.82 -14.02 0.39
C SER A 17 -49.48 -14.73 0.59
N HIS A 18 -49.31 -15.94 0.03
CA HIS A 18 -48.01 -16.61 -0.04
C HIS A 18 -47.08 -15.81 -0.98
N HIS A 19 -46.33 -14.89 -0.39
CA HIS A 19 -45.12 -14.33 -0.97
C HIS A 19 -44.12 -15.46 -1.26
N PHE A 20 -43.69 -15.60 -2.52
CA PHE A 20 -42.47 -16.33 -2.85
C PHE A 20 -41.30 -15.54 -2.23
N ARG A 21 -40.92 -15.93 -1.00
CA ARG A 21 -39.86 -15.30 -0.19
C ARG A 21 -38.54 -15.28 -0.97
N ARG A 22 -37.88 -14.11 -0.98
CA ARG A 22 -36.45 -13.97 -1.25
C ARG A 22 -35.69 -15.11 -0.54
N SER A 23 -34.99 -15.93 -1.31
CA SER A 23 -34.07 -16.94 -0.78
C SER A 23 -33.04 -16.23 0.08
N SER A 24 -33.04 -16.48 1.39
CA SER A 24 -32.12 -15.80 2.30
C SER A 24 -30.69 -16.35 2.11
N PRO A 25 -29.66 -15.49 2.08
CA PRO A 25 -28.25 -15.90 2.13
C PRO A 25 -27.94 -16.84 3.31
N LEU A 26 -28.78 -16.82 4.34
CA LEU A 26 -28.72 -17.67 5.52
C LEU A 26 -28.78 -19.18 5.18
N TYR A 27 -29.58 -19.60 4.20
CA TYR A 27 -29.67 -21.02 3.84
C TYR A 27 -28.41 -21.52 3.11
N MET A 28 -27.79 -20.64 2.31
CA MET A 28 -26.50 -20.95 1.67
C MET A 28 -25.40 -21.07 2.72
N LEU A 29 -25.36 -20.11 3.66
CA LEU A 29 -24.39 -20.11 4.75
C LEU A 29 -24.57 -21.34 5.65
N ALA A 30 -25.80 -21.69 6.01
CA ALA A 30 -26.09 -22.88 6.82
C ALA A 30 -25.69 -24.17 6.10
N ALA A 31 -25.99 -24.29 4.81
CA ALA A 31 -25.57 -25.45 4.01
C ALA A 31 -24.04 -25.54 3.87
N TYR A 32 -23.38 -24.40 3.66
CA TYR A 32 -21.92 -24.32 3.54
C TYR A 32 -21.20 -24.65 4.84
N VAL A 33 -21.73 -24.19 5.99
CA VAL A 33 -21.22 -24.58 7.32
C VAL A 33 -21.41 -26.08 7.54
N LEU A 34 -22.60 -26.61 7.26
CA LEU A 34 -22.88 -28.05 7.41
C LEU A 34 -21.93 -28.91 6.56
N PHE A 35 -21.72 -28.55 5.29
CA PHE A 35 -20.79 -29.28 4.42
C PHE A 35 -19.34 -29.16 4.89
N GLY A 36 -18.92 -27.99 5.38
CA GLY A 36 -17.60 -27.81 6.00
C GLY A 36 -17.41 -28.68 7.24
N THR A 37 -18.43 -28.81 8.10
CA THR A 37 -18.36 -29.71 9.27
C THR A 37 -18.29 -31.18 8.86
N LEU A 38 -19.04 -31.60 7.84
CA LEU A 38 -19.00 -32.98 7.33
C LEU A 38 -17.66 -33.30 6.66
N HIS A 39 -17.03 -32.31 6.01
CA HIS A 39 -15.68 -32.41 5.47
C HIS A 39 -14.66 -32.69 6.58
N GLU A 40 -14.62 -31.90 7.65
CA GLU A 40 -13.72 -32.12 8.79
C GLU A 40 -13.95 -33.47 9.47
N LEU A 41 -15.22 -33.87 9.59
CA LEU A 41 -15.58 -35.16 10.16
C LEU A 41 -15.03 -36.33 9.33
N SER A 42 -14.88 -36.16 8.02
CA SER A 42 -14.32 -37.20 7.14
C SER A 42 -12.82 -37.43 7.38
N HIS A 43 -12.05 -36.37 7.70
CA HIS A 43 -10.66 -36.51 8.14
C HIS A 43 -10.58 -37.23 9.48
N LEU A 44 -11.43 -36.84 10.45
CA LEU A 44 -11.45 -37.44 11.79
C LEU A 44 -11.86 -38.92 11.77
N ILE A 45 -12.82 -39.31 10.93
CA ILE A 45 -13.26 -40.71 10.80
C ILE A 45 -12.13 -41.56 10.21
N VAL A 46 -11.48 -41.09 9.15
CA VAL A 46 -10.38 -41.83 8.50
C VAL A 46 -9.16 -41.91 9.42
N ALA A 47 -8.84 -40.81 10.11
CA ALA A 47 -7.81 -40.78 11.14
C ALA A 47 -8.11 -41.77 12.27
N SER A 48 -9.33 -41.74 12.84
CA SER A 48 -9.70 -42.65 13.94
C SER A 48 -9.66 -44.13 13.56
N ARG A 49 -9.89 -44.46 12.27
CA ARG A 49 -9.79 -45.84 11.76
C ARG A 49 -8.36 -46.27 11.53
N LEU A 50 -7.48 -45.36 11.12
CA LEU A 50 -6.07 -45.63 10.83
C LEU A 50 -5.19 -45.57 12.09
N THR A 51 -5.62 -44.87 13.15
CA THR A 51 -4.91 -44.76 14.45
C THR A 51 -5.51 -45.66 15.55
N LEU A 52 -6.45 -46.54 15.21
CA LEU A 52 -7.25 -47.33 16.16
C LEU A 52 -6.41 -48.27 17.05
N SER A 53 -5.19 -48.67 16.64
CA SER A 53 -4.29 -49.44 17.51
C SER A 53 -3.79 -48.62 18.70
N SER A 54 -3.56 -47.32 18.53
CA SER A 54 -3.02 -46.43 19.56
C SER A 54 -4.11 -45.79 20.43
N PHE A 55 -5.33 -45.67 19.89
CA PHE A 55 -6.49 -45.16 20.64
C PHE A 55 -7.04 -46.17 21.66
N VAL A 56 -7.00 -47.48 21.35
CA VAL A 56 -7.41 -48.55 22.29
C VAL A 56 -6.42 -48.70 23.44
N ASP A 57 -5.12 -48.47 23.22
CA ASP A 57 -4.10 -48.52 24.27
C ASP A 57 -4.17 -47.31 25.22
N ASN A 58 -4.52 -46.12 24.71
CA ASN A 58 -4.75 -44.93 25.54
C ASN A 58 -6.05 -45.02 26.36
N LEU A 59 -7.08 -45.71 25.86
CA LEU A 59 -8.31 -46.02 26.62
C LEU A 59 -8.07 -47.04 27.74
N ARG A 60 -6.98 -47.83 27.67
CA ARG A 60 -6.67 -48.88 28.67
C ARG A 60 -5.76 -48.39 29.80
N ASN A 61 -5.01 -47.30 29.59
CA ASN A 61 -4.01 -46.79 30.53
C ASN A 61 -4.27 -45.35 31.06
N GLY A 62 -5.36 -44.70 30.66
CA GLY A 62 -5.72 -43.35 31.13
C GLY A 62 -6.77 -43.36 32.24
N ASN A 63 -6.47 -42.67 33.35
CA ASN A 63 -7.31 -42.50 34.53
C ASN A 63 -8.78 -42.15 34.21
N GLU A 64 -9.68 -42.79 34.95
CA GLU A 64 -11.11 -42.49 35.00
C GLU A 64 -11.34 -41.01 35.35
N GLY A 65 -11.82 -40.19 34.40
CA GLY A 65 -12.18 -38.80 34.70
C GLY A 65 -12.55 -37.89 33.51
N GLU A 66 -12.00 -38.09 32.32
CA GLU A 66 -12.19 -37.13 31.20
C GLU A 66 -12.93 -37.73 30.00
N GLY A 67 -14.18 -38.14 30.22
CA GLY A 67 -15.00 -38.79 29.19
C GLY A 67 -16.05 -37.88 28.54
N LEU A 68 -15.67 -36.76 27.89
CA LEU A 68 -16.47 -36.11 26.82
C LEU A 68 -15.82 -34.82 26.26
N LEU A 69 -15.09 -34.10 27.10
CA LEU A 69 -14.64 -32.72 26.83
C LEU A 69 -13.68 -32.59 25.62
N PRO A 70 -12.70 -33.48 25.39
CA PRO A 70 -11.79 -33.39 24.25
C PRO A 70 -12.50 -33.58 22.90
N LEU A 71 -13.54 -34.43 22.88
CA LEU A 71 -14.35 -34.69 21.70
C LEU A 71 -15.24 -33.49 21.35
N VAL A 72 -15.83 -32.84 22.37
CA VAL A 72 -16.63 -31.62 22.23
C VAL A 72 -15.76 -30.43 21.79
N HIS A 73 -14.54 -30.30 22.34
CA HIS A 73 -13.61 -29.25 21.96
C HIS A 73 -13.09 -29.42 20.52
N SER A 74 -12.84 -30.66 20.10
CA SER A 74 -12.45 -30.97 18.70
C SER A 74 -13.62 -30.76 17.72
N ALA A 75 -14.85 -31.10 18.12
CA ALA A 75 -16.05 -30.82 17.32
C ALA A 75 -16.35 -29.32 17.21
N MET A 76 -16.16 -28.54 18.27
CA MET A 76 -16.33 -27.08 18.26
C MET A 76 -15.28 -26.39 17.36
N ARG A 77 -14.02 -26.89 17.36
CA ARG A 77 -12.96 -26.41 16.45
C ARG A 77 -13.24 -26.73 14.99
N ALA A 78 -13.76 -27.92 14.69
CA ALA A 78 -14.19 -28.28 13.34
C ALA A 78 -15.37 -27.43 12.83
N VAL A 79 -16.28 -26.99 13.71
CA VAL A 79 -17.45 -26.17 13.36
C VAL A 79 -17.10 -24.67 13.21
N LEU A 80 -16.23 -24.13 14.07
CA LEU A 80 -15.93 -22.69 14.13
C LEU A 80 -14.60 -22.30 13.48
N GLY A 81 -13.58 -23.16 13.54
CA GLY A 81 -12.24 -22.90 13.03
C GLY A 81 -11.96 -23.53 11.66
N ARG A 82 -12.71 -24.58 11.27
CA ARG A 82 -12.47 -25.36 10.03
C ARG A 82 -11.04 -25.89 9.90
N TYR A 83 -10.54 -26.44 11.00
CA TYR A 83 -9.33 -27.24 11.00
C TYR A 83 -9.39 -28.22 12.17
N SER A 84 -8.71 -29.35 12.01
CA SER A 84 -8.63 -30.42 13.01
C SER A 84 -7.16 -30.78 13.25
N PHE A 85 -6.75 -30.89 14.52
CA PHE A 85 -5.43 -31.40 14.88
C PHE A 85 -5.49 -32.91 15.08
N ILE A 86 -4.65 -33.65 14.37
CA ILE A 86 -4.53 -35.11 14.50
C ILE A 86 -3.11 -35.41 15.00
N GLU A 87 -2.97 -35.88 16.23
CA GLU A 87 -1.70 -36.35 16.76
C GLU A 87 -1.43 -37.78 16.25
N LEU A 88 -0.31 -37.95 15.53
CA LEU A 88 0.15 -39.27 15.07
C LEU A 88 1.21 -39.81 16.06
N PRO A 89 1.15 -41.09 16.45
CA PRO A 89 2.14 -41.68 17.35
C PRO A 89 3.55 -41.67 16.76
N HIS A 90 4.53 -41.37 17.62
CA HIS A 90 5.95 -41.59 17.34
C HIS A 90 6.19 -43.08 17.06
N ASP A 91 6.87 -43.36 15.95
CA ASP A 91 7.34 -44.67 15.49
C ASP A 91 6.32 -45.57 14.79
N HIS A 92 6.36 -45.59 13.45
CA HIS A 92 6.52 -46.80 12.61
C HIS A 92 6.34 -46.48 11.11
N HIS A 93 6.91 -47.33 10.25
CA HIS A 93 6.95 -47.32 8.78
C HIS A 93 5.58 -47.25 8.02
N GLY A 94 4.46 -46.92 8.69
CA GLY A 94 3.13 -46.76 8.09
C GLY A 94 2.53 -45.34 8.18
N SER A 95 3.26 -44.36 8.75
CA SER A 95 2.76 -43.00 8.95
C SER A 95 2.52 -42.23 7.64
N GLU A 96 3.35 -42.44 6.61
CA GLU A 96 3.17 -41.77 5.31
C GLU A 96 1.92 -42.24 4.57
N GLU A 97 1.60 -43.54 4.60
CA GLU A 97 0.34 -44.04 4.02
C GLU A 97 -0.88 -43.54 4.81
N ALA A 98 -0.80 -43.50 6.14
CA ALA A 98 -1.88 -42.97 6.97
C ALA A 98 -2.13 -41.48 6.71
N ILE A 99 -1.07 -40.68 6.60
CA ILE A 99 -1.16 -39.25 6.22
C ILE A 99 -1.75 -39.11 4.82
N PHE A 100 -1.32 -39.93 3.86
CA PHE A 100 -1.86 -39.91 2.51
C PHE A 100 -3.38 -40.16 2.50
N TRP A 101 -3.86 -41.20 3.19
CA TRP A 101 -5.28 -41.51 3.25
C TRP A 101 -6.12 -40.50 4.04
N ILE A 102 -5.56 -39.94 5.12
CA ILE A 102 -6.23 -38.89 5.91
C ILE A 102 -6.35 -37.61 5.10
N VAL A 103 -5.29 -37.16 4.43
CA VAL A 103 -5.31 -35.93 3.62
C VAL A 103 -6.26 -36.08 2.44
N HIS A 104 -6.28 -37.23 1.76
CA HIS A 104 -7.12 -37.39 0.57
C HIS A 104 -8.59 -37.68 0.87
N SER A 105 -8.99 -37.92 2.12
CA SER A 105 -10.39 -38.22 2.46
C SER A 105 -11.31 -37.00 2.43
N GLY A 106 -10.82 -35.81 2.79
CA GLY A 106 -11.62 -34.57 2.86
C GLY A 106 -12.11 -34.09 1.50
N TRP A 107 -11.20 -33.91 0.55
CA TRP A 107 -11.55 -33.48 -0.80
C TRP A 107 -12.35 -34.52 -1.59
N THR A 108 -12.04 -35.82 -1.43
CA THR A 108 -12.80 -36.89 -2.11
C THR A 108 -14.24 -36.94 -1.60
N PHE A 109 -14.44 -36.89 -0.28
CA PHE A 109 -15.76 -36.85 0.34
C PHE A 109 -16.56 -35.62 -0.09
N SER A 110 -15.94 -34.44 -0.04
CA SER A 110 -16.60 -33.16 -0.37
C SER A 110 -17.04 -33.12 -1.85
N LEU A 111 -16.22 -33.65 -2.74
CA LEU A 111 -16.55 -33.76 -4.17
C LEU A 111 -17.71 -34.74 -4.42
N MET A 112 -17.75 -35.87 -3.71
CA MET A 112 -18.90 -36.80 -3.82
C MET A 112 -20.19 -36.17 -3.31
N VAL A 113 -20.15 -35.44 -2.19
CA VAL A 113 -21.32 -34.71 -1.65
C VAL A 113 -21.83 -33.67 -2.66
N ALA A 114 -20.92 -32.94 -3.33
CA ALA A 114 -21.30 -31.98 -4.37
C ALA A 114 -21.99 -32.64 -5.57
N ILE A 115 -21.46 -33.76 -6.06
CA ILE A 115 -22.06 -34.53 -7.16
C ILE A 115 -23.43 -35.06 -6.77
N VAL A 116 -23.59 -35.64 -5.58
CA VAL A 116 -24.87 -36.17 -5.10
C VAL A 116 -25.92 -35.06 -4.94
N CYS A 117 -25.55 -33.91 -4.37
CA CYS A 117 -26.44 -32.76 -4.27
C CYS A 117 -26.88 -32.23 -5.64
N HIS A 118 -25.97 -32.24 -6.62
CA HIS A 118 -26.26 -31.85 -8.00
C HIS A 118 -27.22 -32.83 -8.69
N LEU A 119 -27.02 -34.13 -8.52
CA LEU A 119 -27.89 -35.17 -9.08
C LEU A 119 -29.30 -35.12 -8.46
N ILE A 120 -29.42 -34.90 -7.15
CA ILE A 120 -30.71 -34.73 -6.47
C ILE A 120 -31.42 -33.46 -6.97
N HIS A 121 -30.70 -32.32 -7.10
CA HIS A 121 -31.26 -31.09 -7.67
C HIS A 121 -31.78 -31.31 -9.10
N HIS A 122 -31.01 -32.01 -9.92
CA HIS A 122 -31.38 -32.32 -11.30
C HIS A 122 -32.60 -33.25 -11.36
N GLN A 123 -32.68 -34.27 -10.51
CA GLN A 123 -33.80 -35.22 -10.46
C GLN A 123 -35.09 -34.56 -9.94
N VAL A 124 -35.01 -33.72 -8.90
CA VAL A 124 -36.14 -32.93 -8.39
C VAL A 124 -36.65 -31.94 -9.44
N ARG A 125 -35.74 -31.31 -10.19
CA ARG A 125 -36.10 -30.39 -11.28
C ARG A 125 -36.78 -31.08 -12.45
N ILE A 126 -36.37 -32.31 -12.78
CA ILE A 126 -37.00 -33.12 -13.84
C ILE A 126 -38.40 -33.57 -13.40
N CYS A 127 -38.57 -34.06 -12.16
CA CYS A 127 -39.88 -34.47 -11.64
C CYS A 127 -40.88 -33.30 -11.58
N ASN A 128 -40.43 -32.08 -11.25
CA ASN A 128 -41.28 -30.87 -11.22
C ASN A 128 -41.83 -30.48 -12.59
N ARG A 129 -41.21 -30.97 -13.67
CA ARG A 129 -41.66 -30.68 -15.02
C ARG A 129 -42.81 -31.59 -15.50
N ASN A 130 -43.08 -32.69 -14.79
CA ASN A 130 -43.98 -33.75 -15.28
C ASN A 130 -45.23 -34.05 -14.41
N GLN A 131 -45.40 -33.54 -13.17
CA GLN A 131 -46.66 -33.73 -12.43
C GLN A 131 -46.83 -32.79 -11.23
N SER A 132 -48.08 -32.39 -10.96
CA SER A 132 -48.52 -31.54 -9.84
C SER A 132 -48.64 -32.35 -8.55
N THR A 133 -47.51 -32.78 -7.97
CA THR A 133 -47.49 -33.52 -6.71
C THR A 133 -46.85 -32.69 -5.60
N ILE A 134 -47.44 -32.72 -4.40
CA ILE A 134 -46.96 -32.02 -3.21
C ILE A 134 -45.62 -32.62 -2.78
N TYR A 135 -44.55 -31.83 -2.86
CA TYR A 135 -43.21 -32.21 -2.40
C TYR A 135 -43.13 -32.20 -0.87
N SER A 136 -42.36 -33.13 -0.29
CA SER A 136 -41.98 -33.03 1.12
C SER A 136 -41.07 -31.82 1.36
N SER A 137 -41.06 -31.27 2.58
CA SER A 137 -40.28 -30.08 2.95
C SER A 137 -38.78 -30.17 2.59
N VAL A 138 -38.23 -31.39 2.56
CA VAL A 138 -36.82 -31.67 2.21
C VAL A 138 -36.57 -31.58 0.71
N GLN A 139 -37.49 -32.03 -0.13
CA GLN A 139 -37.35 -31.94 -1.59
C GLN A 139 -37.42 -30.49 -2.09
N CYS A 140 -38.15 -29.63 -1.36
CA CYS A 140 -38.28 -28.21 -1.68
C CYS A 140 -36.95 -27.43 -1.54
N LEU A 141 -36.07 -27.85 -0.62
CA LEU A 141 -34.73 -27.27 -0.42
C LEU A 141 -33.83 -27.42 -1.66
N PHE A 142 -33.97 -28.54 -2.38
CA PHE A 142 -33.22 -28.84 -3.60
C PHE A 142 -33.88 -28.34 -4.88
N LEU A 143 -34.97 -27.56 -4.84
CA LEU A 143 -35.49 -26.88 -6.04
C LEU A 143 -34.63 -25.67 -6.45
N THR A 144 -33.94 -25.05 -5.50
CA THR A 144 -33.02 -23.94 -5.75
C THR A 144 -31.58 -24.44 -5.90
N PRO A 145 -30.73 -23.81 -6.74
CA PRO A 145 -29.35 -24.26 -6.95
C PRO A 145 -28.43 -23.98 -5.76
N ILE A 146 -28.94 -23.39 -4.67
CA ILE A 146 -28.18 -22.88 -3.53
C ILE A 146 -27.43 -24.00 -2.79
N ILE A 147 -28.07 -25.15 -2.57
CA ILE A 147 -27.45 -26.28 -1.86
C ILE A 147 -26.35 -26.94 -2.71
N PRO A 148 -26.58 -27.27 -4.00
CA PRO A 148 -25.51 -27.70 -4.89
C PRO A 148 -24.34 -26.70 -4.97
N LEU A 149 -24.63 -25.40 -5.05
CA LEU A 149 -23.60 -24.34 -5.08
C LEU A 149 -22.76 -24.32 -3.79
N ALA A 150 -23.39 -24.43 -2.62
CA ALA A 150 -22.68 -24.52 -1.34
C ALA A 150 -21.80 -25.77 -1.27
N ALA A 151 -22.28 -26.92 -1.75
CA ALA A 151 -21.51 -28.16 -1.79
C ALA A 151 -20.32 -28.08 -2.76
N TYR A 152 -20.47 -27.48 -3.94
CA TYR A 152 -19.36 -27.24 -4.87
C TYR A 152 -18.34 -26.23 -4.32
N ALA A 153 -18.79 -25.21 -3.58
CA ALA A 153 -17.89 -24.28 -2.92
C ALA A 153 -17.01 -24.99 -1.87
N THR A 154 -17.61 -25.82 -1.01
CA THR A 154 -16.87 -26.64 -0.04
C THR A 154 -15.96 -27.66 -0.74
N ALA A 155 -16.38 -28.27 -1.84
CA ALA A 155 -15.54 -29.20 -2.60
C ALA A 155 -14.34 -28.52 -3.27
N LEU A 156 -14.51 -27.31 -3.81
CA LEU A 156 -13.41 -26.53 -4.38
C LEU A 156 -12.41 -26.10 -3.31
N GLU A 157 -12.91 -25.65 -2.16
CA GLU A 157 -12.11 -25.32 -0.98
C GLU A 157 -11.30 -26.54 -0.52
N ALA A 158 -11.95 -27.70 -0.34
CA ALA A 158 -11.31 -28.96 0.03
C ALA A 158 -10.26 -29.44 -0.99
N ILE A 159 -10.52 -29.30 -2.30
CA ILE A 159 -9.53 -29.63 -3.34
C ILE A 159 -8.34 -28.68 -3.24
N THR A 160 -8.56 -27.39 -2.99
CA THR A 160 -7.46 -26.44 -2.83
C THR A 160 -6.64 -26.69 -1.58
N THR A 161 -7.28 -27.00 -0.44
CA THR A 161 -6.60 -27.22 0.84
C THR A 161 -5.93 -28.60 0.90
N ASP A 162 -6.65 -29.66 0.56
CA ASP A 162 -6.21 -31.03 0.84
C ASP A 162 -5.45 -31.67 -0.33
N LEU A 163 -5.89 -31.44 -1.57
CA LEU A 163 -5.25 -32.02 -2.76
C LEU A 163 -4.10 -31.15 -3.28
N LEU A 164 -4.26 -29.83 -3.22
CA LEU A 164 -3.27 -28.86 -3.73
C LEU A 164 -2.39 -28.25 -2.63
N GLY A 165 -2.68 -28.54 -1.35
CA GLY A 165 -1.85 -28.10 -0.21
C GLY A 165 -1.88 -26.59 0.05
N PHE A 166 -2.87 -25.87 -0.47
CA PHE A 166 -3.03 -24.43 -0.19
C PHE A 166 -3.67 -24.25 1.20
N VAL A 167 -2.84 -24.10 2.22
CA VAL A 167 -3.27 -23.68 3.57
C VAL A 167 -2.83 -22.22 3.80
N PRO A 168 -3.69 -21.34 4.36
CA PRO A 168 -3.24 -20.07 4.91
C PRO A 168 -2.27 -20.34 6.06
N ILE A 169 -1.03 -19.88 5.90
CA ILE A 169 0.11 -20.15 6.78
C ILE A 169 -0.20 -19.78 8.25
N HIS A 170 -0.14 -20.78 9.14
CA HIS A 170 0.31 -20.58 10.52
C HIS A 170 1.45 -21.57 10.82
N PRO A 171 2.60 -21.10 11.35
CA PRO A 171 3.76 -21.93 11.60
C PRO A 171 3.59 -22.72 12.90
N GLN A 172 3.72 -24.05 12.85
CA GLN A 172 4.09 -24.81 14.03
C GLN A 172 5.56 -24.52 14.34
N ALA A 173 5.76 -23.75 15.41
CA ALA A 173 7.06 -23.36 15.92
C ALA A 173 7.78 -24.55 16.57
N GLY A 174 8.96 -24.87 16.04
CA GLY A 174 10.07 -25.53 16.74
C GLY A 174 11.31 -24.66 16.55
N MET A 175 11.94 -24.28 17.66
CA MET A 175 12.91 -23.20 17.87
C MET A 175 13.97 -23.03 16.77
N HIS A 176 13.88 -21.97 15.97
CA HIS A 176 14.79 -20.81 16.00
C HIS A 176 14.49 -19.88 14.82
N GLN A 177 13.62 -18.91 15.11
CA GLN A 177 13.37 -17.62 14.44
C GLN A 177 12.76 -17.62 13.03
N LEU A 178 11.72 -16.80 12.89
CA LEU A 178 11.03 -16.43 11.66
C LEU A 178 11.09 -14.90 11.54
N ILE A 179 11.37 -14.41 10.33
CA ILE A 179 11.56 -13.00 10.01
C ILE A 179 10.51 -12.54 9.00
N CYS A 180 9.81 -11.44 9.30
CA CYS A 180 8.96 -10.67 8.38
C CYS A 180 9.14 -9.17 8.65
N TYR A 181 9.25 -8.33 7.61
CA TYR A 181 9.47 -6.87 7.74
C TYR A 181 8.61 -6.06 6.76
N CYS A 182 7.90 -5.04 7.25
CA CYS A 182 7.23 -3.99 6.47
C CYS A 182 7.85 -2.60 6.79
N GLY A 183 8.14 -1.77 5.77
CA GLY A 183 8.52 -0.34 5.89
C GLY A 183 7.35 0.61 5.55
N ASN A 184 7.23 1.91 5.91
CA ASN A 184 8.05 2.91 6.62
C ASN A 184 7.18 3.95 7.37
N PHE A 185 7.81 4.59 8.37
CA PHE A 185 7.63 5.90 9.03
C PHE A 185 6.32 6.29 9.77
N GLY A 186 6.42 6.42 11.09
CA GLY A 186 5.67 7.40 11.88
C GLY A 186 6.60 8.54 12.31
N ILE A 187 6.00 9.68 12.67
CA ILE A 187 6.54 11.00 13.08
C ILE A 187 6.41 12.08 11.99
N LEU A 188 5.75 13.20 12.30
CA LEU A 188 5.68 14.40 11.45
C LEU A 188 6.03 15.58 12.36
N LEU A 189 7.09 16.32 12.03
CA LEU A 189 7.61 17.39 12.88
C LEU A 189 7.57 18.69 12.10
N LEU A 190 6.84 19.65 12.64
CA LEU A 190 6.72 20.98 12.07
C LEU A 190 7.57 21.90 12.95
N ASN A 191 8.41 22.72 12.32
CA ASN A 191 9.19 23.71 13.05
C ASN A 191 8.22 24.58 13.89
N PRO A 192 8.44 24.74 15.21
CA PRO A 192 7.58 25.57 16.06
C PRO A 192 7.40 27.00 15.51
N SER A 193 8.39 27.52 14.78
CA SER A 193 8.33 28.80 14.10
C SER A 193 7.24 28.83 13.02
N TRP A 194 7.08 27.76 12.23
CA TRP A 194 6.03 27.67 11.19
C TRP A 194 4.61 27.66 11.76
N LEU A 195 4.45 27.31 13.04
CA LEU A 195 3.14 27.29 13.70
C LEU A 195 2.71 28.68 14.19
N SER A 196 3.65 29.61 14.37
CA SER A 196 3.39 30.92 14.98
C SER A 196 3.35 32.09 13.99
N ILE A 197 3.86 31.91 12.77
CA ILE A 197 4.01 33.00 11.78
C ILE A 197 2.68 33.41 11.12
N ASP A 198 1.85 32.45 10.69
CA ASP A 198 0.69 32.71 9.83
C ASP A 198 -0.62 32.02 10.32
N GLY A 199 -0.72 31.81 11.63
CA GLY A 199 -1.82 31.04 12.22
C GLY A 199 -1.69 29.53 12.03
N GLY A 200 -0.52 29.05 11.58
CA GLY A 200 -0.18 27.65 11.39
C GLY A 200 -0.49 27.12 10.00
N ARG A 201 -0.75 27.98 9.02
CA ARG A 201 -1.06 27.58 7.63
C ARG A 201 0.15 26.96 6.96
N THR A 202 1.32 27.60 7.06
CA THR A 202 2.59 27.07 6.53
C THR A 202 2.86 25.67 7.10
N ALA A 203 2.63 25.48 8.40
CA ALA A 203 2.79 24.18 9.04
C ALA A 203 1.82 23.13 8.48
N LEU A 204 0.54 23.48 8.27
CA LEU A 204 -0.45 22.57 7.68
C LEU A 204 -0.18 22.29 6.18
N ASP A 205 0.35 23.27 5.43
CA ASP A 205 0.78 23.09 4.04
C ASP A 205 1.94 22.09 3.96
N VAL A 206 2.96 22.25 4.81
CA VAL A 206 4.07 21.29 4.91
C VAL A 206 3.58 19.91 5.32
N LEU A 207 2.69 19.83 6.32
CA LEU A 207 2.09 18.57 6.77
C LEU A 207 1.33 17.85 5.64
N GLU A 208 0.50 18.58 4.89
CA GLU A 208 -0.21 18.05 3.73
C GLU A 208 0.78 17.51 2.70
N LYS A 209 1.81 18.28 2.34
CA LYS A 209 2.84 17.85 1.39
C LYS A 209 3.60 16.61 1.85
N MET A 210 3.94 16.52 3.13
CA MET A 210 4.60 15.34 3.68
C MET A 210 3.70 14.11 3.61
N VAL A 211 2.41 14.24 3.95
CA VAL A 211 1.44 13.15 3.83
C VAL A 211 1.18 12.78 2.37
N ASP A 212 1.21 13.74 1.45
CA ASP A 212 1.07 13.51 0.01
C ASP A 212 2.24 12.67 -0.51
N VAL A 213 3.48 13.06 -0.17
CA VAL A 213 4.71 12.31 -0.50
C VAL A 213 4.69 10.89 0.09
N THR A 214 4.17 10.68 1.31
CA THR A 214 4.12 9.32 1.89
C THR A 214 2.96 8.50 1.34
N MET A 215 1.83 9.12 1.00
CA MET A 215 0.70 8.46 0.37
C MET A 215 1.06 7.85 -1.00
N MET A 216 2.05 8.43 -1.71
CA MET A 216 2.61 7.91 -2.96
C MET A 216 3.09 6.48 -2.92
N ARG A 217 3.48 6.02 -1.73
CA ARG A 217 3.90 4.63 -1.58
C ARG A 217 2.67 3.72 -1.65
N GLY A 218 1.50 4.12 -1.15
CA GLY A 218 0.25 3.33 -1.21
C GLY A 218 -0.57 3.34 0.09
N ALA A 219 -0.86 4.53 0.65
CA ALA A 219 -1.60 4.63 1.91
C ALA A 219 -3.12 4.71 1.74
N GLN A 220 -3.86 3.85 2.46
CA GLN A 220 -5.33 3.84 2.46
C GLN A 220 -5.95 4.33 3.78
N SER A 221 -5.16 4.61 4.82
CA SER A 221 -5.61 5.35 6.01
C SER A 221 -4.43 6.04 6.70
N GLY A 222 -4.71 7.04 7.52
CA GLY A 222 -3.67 7.77 8.26
C GLY A 222 -4.27 8.74 9.25
N GLY A 223 -3.42 9.32 10.08
CA GLY A 223 -3.85 10.32 11.04
C GLY A 223 -2.71 10.95 11.80
N VAL A 224 -3.05 12.00 12.53
CA VAL A 224 -2.14 12.74 13.40
C VAL A 224 -2.78 12.97 14.76
N VAL A 225 -1.95 13.16 15.78
CA VAL A 225 -2.33 13.67 17.08
C VAL A 225 -1.46 14.88 17.42
N THR A 226 -2.07 15.90 18.00
CA THR A 226 -1.41 17.09 18.55
C THR A 226 -1.98 17.35 19.93
N PHE A 227 -1.20 17.91 20.85
CA PHE A 227 -1.69 18.30 22.17
C PHE A 227 -2.12 19.77 22.18
N GLU A 228 -3.25 20.06 22.83
CA GLU A 228 -3.78 21.42 23.04
C GLU A 228 -4.07 21.67 24.52
N PRO A 229 -4.04 22.92 25.03
CA PRO A 229 -4.37 23.21 26.42
C PRO A 229 -5.88 23.20 26.59
N THR A 230 -6.33 22.60 27.69
CA THR A 230 -7.76 22.56 28.02
C THR A 230 -8.27 23.95 28.38
N HIS A 231 -9.40 24.34 27.77
CA HIS A 231 -10.15 25.53 28.20
C HIS A 231 -10.78 25.23 29.57
N TYR A 232 -10.58 26.11 30.57
CA TYR A 232 -11.43 26.18 31.77
C TYR A 232 -12.86 26.57 31.34
N SER A 233 -13.62 25.62 30.78
CA SER A 233 -15.04 25.78 30.54
C SER A 233 -15.79 25.57 31.86
N SER A 234 -16.38 26.67 32.34
CA SER A 234 -17.21 26.83 33.52
C SER A 234 -18.53 26.05 33.49
N ILE A 235 -18.48 24.73 33.30
CA ILE A 235 -19.67 23.86 33.42
C ILE A 235 -19.28 22.58 34.16
N LEU A 236 -19.21 22.67 35.49
CA LEU A 236 -19.32 21.51 36.39
C LEU A 236 -20.81 21.28 36.72
N PRO A 237 -21.29 20.02 36.76
CA PRO A 237 -22.55 19.71 37.42
C PRO A 237 -22.44 20.05 38.90
N SER A 238 -23.38 20.82 39.41
CA SER A 238 -23.40 21.35 40.77
C SER A 238 -23.59 20.26 41.83
N HIS A 239 -22.53 19.54 42.24
CA HIS A 239 -22.49 18.83 43.53
C HIS A 239 -21.05 18.50 43.97
N SER A 240 -20.24 19.52 44.25
CA SER A 240 -19.14 19.39 45.22
C SER A 240 -18.86 20.77 45.83
N LYS A 241 -19.01 20.88 47.15
CA LYS A 241 -18.63 22.07 47.92
C LYS A 241 -17.14 21.98 48.22
N ALA A 242 -16.32 22.51 47.34
CA ALA A 242 -14.97 22.94 47.66
C ALA A 242 -14.81 24.37 47.12
N SER A 243 -14.45 25.31 48.00
CA SER A 243 -14.25 26.71 47.65
C SER A 243 -13.18 26.87 46.56
N PRO A 244 -13.29 27.87 45.67
CA PRO A 244 -12.26 28.18 44.70
C PRO A 244 -11.10 28.88 45.42
N SER A 245 -10.11 28.11 45.88
CA SER A 245 -8.82 28.67 46.30
C SER A 245 -7.99 28.95 45.05
N THR A 246 -7.59 30.22 44.93
CA THR A 246 -6.54 30.78 44.07
C THR A 246 -5.55 29.75 43.51
N THR A 247 -5.68 29.42 42.22
CA THR A 247 -4.66 28.68 41.48
C THR A 247 -3.48 29.61 41.19
N ASN A 248 -2.28 29.19 41.62
CA ASN A 248 -1.03 29.86 41.28
C ASN A 248 -0.87 29.91 39.74
N PRO A 249 -0.42 31.03 39.16
CA PRO A 249 -0.17 31.16 37.71
C PRO A 249 1.06 30.38 37.22
N SER A 250 1.64 29.50 38.04
CA SER A 250 2.89 28.78 37.78
C SER A 250 2.73 27.28 37.48
N SER A 251 1.51 26.74 37.45
CA SER A 251 1.26 25.33 37.10
C SER A 251 1.21 25.15 35.57
N PRO A 252 1.84 24.12 34.98
CA PRO A 252 1.74 23.84 33.55
C PRO A 252 0.26 23.61 33.15
N PRO A 253 -0.17 24.09 31.96
CA PRO A 253 -1.56 23.97 31.55
C PRO A 253 -1.92 22.50 31.30
N SER A 254 -3.08 22.06 31.79
CA SER A 254 -3.56 20.70 31.55
C SER A 254 -3.84 20.48 30.06
N LEU A 255 -3.16 19.50 29.45
CA LEU A 255 -3.21 19.23 28.01
C LEU A 255 -4.25 18.17 27.65
N GLN A 256 -4.70 18.22 26.40
CA GLN A 256 -5.59 17.24 25.78
C GLN A 256 -5.06 16.87 24.39
N GLY A 257 -4.98 15.57 24.10
CA GLY A 257 -4.66 15.03 22.80
C GLY A 257 -5.84 15.18 21.83
N MET A 258 -5.58 15.85 20.71
CA MET A 258 -6.52 16.01 19.61
C MET A 258 -6.13 15.09 18.46
N ARG A 259 -6.81 13.94 18.40
CA ARG A 259 -6.53 12.88 17.43
C ARG A 259 -7.40 13.02 16.16
N SER A 260 -6.77 13.38 15.05
CA SER A 260 -7.38 13.49 13.72
C SER A 260 -7.06 12.26 12.87
N ARG A 261 -8.04 11.35 12.68
CA ARG A 261 -7.90 10.13 11.87
C ARG A 261 -8.77 10.14 10.63
N VAL A 262 -8.24 9.63 9.54
CA VAL A 262 -8.90 9.55 8.24
C VAL A 262 -8.65 8.19 7.62
N VAL A 263 -9.73 7.53 7.21
CA VAL A 263 -9.65 6.39 6.29
C VAL A 263 -9.83 6.95 4.90
N ASN A 264 -8.81 6.76 4.07
CA ASN A 264 -8.87 7.16 2.69
C ASN A 264 -9.81 6.21 1.95
N ALA A 265 -10.80 6.76 1.25
CA ALA A 265 -11.51 5.98 0.25
C ALA A 265 -10.60 5.82 -0.98
N LYS A 266 -10.91 4.84 -1.83
CA LYS A 266 -10.22 4.60 -3.11
C LYS A 266 -10.19 5.82 -4.07
N ARG A 267 -10.76 6.97 -3.73
CA ARG A 267 -10.92 8.14 -4.60
C ARG A 267 -10.72 9.46 -3.88
N THR A 268 -10.15 9.40 -2.70
CA THR A 268 -9.87 10.58 -1.90
C THR A 268 -8.37 10.70 -1.74
N ASP A 269 -7.94 11.91 -1.50
CA ASP A 269 -6.56 12.24 -1.19
C ASP A 269 -6.43 12.26 0.32
N LEU A 270 -5.60 11.36 0.86
CA LEU A 270 -5.39 11.22 2.30
C LEU A 270 -4.77 12.49 2.87
N SER A 271 -3.87 13.17 2.15
CA SER A 271 -3.23 14.40 2.61
C SER A 271 -4.26 15.50 2.83
N LYS A 272 -5.09 15.76 1.82
CA LYS A 272 -6.24 16.68 1.89
C LYS A 272 -7.28 16.25 2.91
N GLY A 273 -7.46 14.94 3.08
CA GLY A 273 -8.38 14.36 4.05
C GLY A 273 -7.92 14.65 5.49
N VAL A 274 -6.66 14.33 5.78
CA VAL A 274 -6.01 14.57 7.08
C VAL A 274 -5.99 16.06 7.39
N ARG A 275 -5.58 16.91 6.44
CA ARG A 275 -5.63 18.37 6.60
C ARG A 275 -7.03 18.86 6.96
N ARG A 276 -8.05 18.51 6.16
CA ARG A 276 -9.44 18.93 6.43
C ARG A 276 -9.92 18.45 7.79
N LYS A 277 -9.47 17.27 8.23
CA LYS A 277 -9.81 16.74 9.55
C LYS A 277 -9.15 17.54 10.66
N ILE A 278 -7.88 17.91 10.52
CA ILE A 278 -7.16 18.79 11.45
C ILE A 278 -7.81 20.18 11.48
N GLU A 279 -8.09 20.79 10.33
CA GLU A 279 -8.73 22.11 10.28
C GLU A 279 -10.08 22.08 11.00
N LYS A 280 -10.86 21.00 10.83
CA LYS A 280 -12.13 20.81 11.54
C LYS A 280 -11.95 20.64 13.05
N ASP A 281 -10.97 19.84 13.47
CA ASP A 281 -10.82 19.42 14.85
C ASP A 281 -10.01 20.45 15.68
N ASN A 282 -9.05 21.13 15.05
CA ASN A 282 -8.00 21.92 15.69
C ASN A 282 -7.96 23.40 15.28
N CYS A 283 -8.63 23.84 14.20
CA CYS A 283 -8.68 25.26 13.85
C CYS A 283 -9.89 25.99 14.47
N THR A 284 -9.76 27.31 14.53
CA THR A 284 -10.84 28.26 14.81
C THR A 284 -11.73 28.42 13.56
N PRO A 285 -12.96 28.97 13.67
CA PRO A 285 -13.81 29.25 12.51
C PRO A 285 -13.17 30.14 11.44
N PHE A 286 -12.10 30.88 11.78
CA PHE A 286 -11.34 31.74 10.88
C PHE A 286 -10.13 31.03 10.21
N GLY A 287 -9.97 29.72 10.42
CA GLY A 287 -8.95 28.90 9.76
C GLY A 287 -7.59 28.81 10.47
N ASN A 288 -7.38 29.56 11.55
CA ASN A 288 -6.11 29.52 12.31
C ASN A 288 -6.16 28.42 13.38
N LEU A 289 -5.04 27.75 13.64
CA LEU A 289 -4.91 26.74 14.70
C LEU A 289 -5.35 27.31 16.06
N ARG A 290 -6.16 26.57 16.83
CA ARG A 290 -6.59 27.01 18.15
C ARG A 290 -5.37 27.21 19.05
N GLY A 291 -5.34 28.36 19.73
CA GLY A 291 -4.25 28.71 20.64
C GLY A 291 -2.95 29.18 19.96
N TRP A 292 -2.92 29.37 18.63
CA TRP A 292 -1.72 29.81 17.90
C TRP A 292 -1.11 31.13 18.43
N ASN A 293 -1.94 32.01 18.99
CA ASN A 293 -1.56 33.32 19.53
C ASN A 293 -1.51 33.37 21.06
N LYS A 294 -1.71 32.23 21.75
CA LYS A 294 -1.68 32.16 23.22
C LYS A 294 -0.24 32.25 23.73
N SER A 295 -0.06 32.88 24.89
CA SER A 295 1.26 33.02 25.56
C SER A 295 1.93 31.68 25.85
N GLU A 296 1.15 30.60 25.99
CA GLU A 296 1.58 29.23 26.26
C GLU A 296 2.25 28.55 25.03
N TYR A 297 2.08 29.13 23.83
CA TYR A 297 2.68 28.66 22.58
C TYR A 297 3.53 29.72 21.87
N ASN A 298 3.43 31.00 22.29
CA ASN A 298 3.99 32.13 21.56
C ASN A 298 5.36 32.55 22.10
N VAL A 299 6.38 32.40 21.24
CA VAL A 299 7.79 32.75 21.49
C VAL A 299 7.97 34.21 21.92
N ASN A 300 7.07 35.11 21.52
CA ASN A 300 7.18 36.55 21.76
C ASN A 300 6.48 37.04 23.04
N GLY A 301 5.79 36.16 23.77
CA GLY A 301 4.85 36.55 24.84
C GLY A 301 5.33 36.35 26.28
N GLY A 302 6.58 35.91 26.52
CA GLY A 302 7.13 35.73 27.86
C GLY A 302 6.45 34.66 28.76
N GLY A 303 5.48 33.90 28.24
CA GLY A 303 4.81 32.78 28.89
C GLY A 303 5.38 31.42 28.45
N GLY A 304 5.25 30.41 29.30
CA GLY A 304 5.89 29.08 29.19
C GLY A 304 5.75 28.39 27.83
N LYS A 305 6.84 27.72 27.42
CA LYS A 305 7.20 27.39 26.04
C LYS A 305 6.80 25.96 25.66
N LEU A 306 5.51 25.67 25.44
CA LEU A 306 5.11 24.35 24.93
C LEU A 306 5.27 24.32 23.40
N THR A 307 6.17 23.47 22.88
CA THR A 307 6.27 23.23 21.44
C THR A 307 5.09 22.36 20.98
N ARG A 308 4.25 22.91 20.10
CA ARG A 308 3.17 22.13 19.47
C ARG A 308 3.74 21.28 18.33
N ALA A 309 3.50 19.97 18.37
CA ALA A 309 3.93 19.02 17.34
C ALA A 309 2.77 18.13 16.87
N PHE A 310 2.88 17.57 15.65
CA PHE A 310 1.85 16.75 15.01
C PHE A 310 2.34 15.31 14.79
N PHE A 311 2.09 14.44 15.74
CA PHE A 311 2.59 13.06 15.69
C PHE A 311 1.65 12.18 14.85
N GLY A 312 2.13 11.62 13.74
CA GLY A 312 1.27 10.86 12.84
C GLY A 312 1.95 9.72 12.10
N HIS A 313 1.12 8.91 11.44
CA HIS A 313 1.54 7.80 10.61
C HIS A 313 0.54 7.55 9.48
N THR A 314 1.05 7.29 8.29
CA THR A 314 0.28 6.85 7.12
C THR A 314 0.41 5.34 6.97
N ARG A 315 -0.71 4.62 7.05
CA ARG A 315 -0.73 3.16 6.96
C ARG A 315 -0.90 2.71 5.51
N PHE A 316 0.00 1.84 5.08
CA PHE A 316 -0.09 1.16 3.79
C PHE A 316 -1.14 0.05 3.81
N ALA A 317 -1.87 -0.14 2.71
CA ALA A 317 -2.74 -1.31 2.57
C ALA A 317 -1.88 -2.56 2.30
N THR A 318 -1.70 -3.41 3.31
CA THR A 318 -1.34 -4.82 3.06
C THR A 318 -2.54 -5.51 2.39
N SER A 319 -2.49 -6.83 2.15
CA SER A 319 -3.58 -7.61 1.51
C SER A 319 -4.98 -7.46 2.16
N SER A 320 -5.11 -6.70 3.26
CA SER A 320 -6.33 -6.39 4.00
C SER A 320 -6.88 -4.98 3.71
N LYS A 321 -8.20 -4.82 3.84
CA LYS A 321 -8.89 -3.53 3.67
C LYS A 321 -8.53 -2.59 4.83
N ALA A 322 -8.14 -1.35 4.53
CA ALA A 322 -7.97 -0.32 5.57
C ALA A 322 -9.31 -0.03 6.28
N THR A 323 -9.32 -0.16 7.60
CA THR A 323 -10.47 0.13 8.46
C THR A 323 -10.17 1.30 9.40
N PHE A 324 -11.22 1.98 9.85
CA PHE A 324 -11.07 3.07 10.82
C PHE A 324 -10.52 2.59 12.16
N GLU A 325 -10.91 1.36 12.55
CA GLU A 325 -10.42 0.71 13.77
C GLU A 325 -8.90 0.52 13.74
N GLY A 326 -8.34 0.13 12.60
CA GLY A 326 -6.89 -0.03 12.42
C GLY A 326 -6.14 1.23 11.98
N THR A 327 -6.74 2.43 12.15
CA THR A 327 -6.11 3.69 11.74
C THR A 327 -5.37 4.34 12.91
N HIS A 328 -4.11 4.69 12.68
CA HIS A 328 -3.25 5.39 13.63
C HIS A 328 -3.57 6.89 13.76
N PRO A 329 -3.14 7.56 14.85
CA PRO A 329 -2.53 7.00 16.07
C PRO A 329 -3.51 6.17 16.93
N HIS A 330 -3.05 5.07 17.51
CA HIS A 330 -3.85 4.23 18.41
C HIS A 330 -3.73 4.72 19.86
N GLN A 331 -4.79 4.48 20.63
CA GLN A 331 -4.92 4.80 22.06
C GLN A 331 -5.79 3.70 22.67
N TRP A 332 -5.43 3.21 23.85
CA TRP A 332 -6.26 2.28 24.62
C TRP A 332 -7.12 3.04 25.63
N CYS A 333 -6.51 3.64 26.64
CA CYS A 333 -7.22 4.47 27.61
C CYS A 333 -7.46 5.88 27.05
N GLY A 334 -8.72 6.32 27.07
CA GLY A 334 -9.03 7.74 26.91
C GLY A 334 -8.45 8.59 28.06
N ARG A 335 -8.43 9.91 27.89
CA ARG A 335 -7.92 10.85 28.90
C ARG A 335 -8.55 10.61 30.28
N ARG A 336 -7.70 10.39 31.28
CA ARG A 336 -8.08 10.22 32.69
C ARG A 336 -7.19 11.11 33.54
N ASP A 337 -7.79 11.76 34.53
CA ASP A 337 -7.08 12.66 35.42
C ASP A 337 -6.42 11.86 36.55
N PHE A 338 -5.13 12.09 36.79
CA PHE A 338 -4.34 11.44 37.83
C PHE A 338 -3.57 12.46 38.64
N MET A 339 -3.28 12.14 39.90
CA MET A 339 -2.35 12.91 40.70
C MET A 339 -0.92 12.65 40.20
N VAL A 340 -0.27 13.72 39.72
CA VAL A 340 1.05 13.64 39.09
C VAL A 340 2.00 14.63 39.75
N TYR A 341 3.17 14.12 40.13
CA TYR A 341 4.28 14.90 40.65
C TYR A 341 5.18 15.37 39.50
N PRO A 342 5.46 16.68 39.39
CA PRO A 342 6.33 17.20 38.34
C PRO A 342 7.79 16.86 38.65
N LEU A 343 8.30 15.78 38.06
CA LEU A 343 9.72 15.43 38.08
C LEU A 343 10.46 16.37 37.11
N ARG A 344 11.38 17.18 37.64
CA ARG A 344 11.96 18.39 37.00
C ARG A 344 12.11 18.34 35.48
N VAL A 345 11.35 19.24 34.82
CA VAL A 345 11.80 20.14 33.75
C VAL A 345 12.82 21.12 34.38
N SER A 346 13.86 21.52 33.66
CA SER A 346 15.10 22.07 34.21
C SER A 346 14.96 23.37 35.04
N SER A 347 16.07 23.65 35.72
CA SER A 347 16.36 24.60 36.79
C SER A 347 15.94 26.08 36.68
N SER A 348 15.05 26.50 35.77
CA SER A 348 14.62 27.91 35.63
C SER A 348 13.26 28.25 36.25
N PHE A 349 12.49 27.27 36.76
CA PHE A 349 11.37 27.49 37.68
C PHE A 349 11.82 27.46 39.16
N VAL A 350 12.79 28.33 39.52
CA VAL A 350 13.11 28.60 40.92
C VAL A 350 12.05 29.54 41.48
N GLY A 351 10.88 28.97 41.81
CA GLY A 351 9.80 29.72 42.44
C GLY A 351 8.42 29.14 42.21
N GLY A 352 8.12 27.96 42.78
CA GLY A 352 6.74 27.54 42.99
C GLY A 352 6.45 26.06 42.73
N GLY A 353 6.44 25.26 43.81
CA GLY A 353 5.60 24.06 43.94
C GLY A 353 6.26 22.71 43.65
N SER A 354 6.81 22.05 44.68
CA SER A 354 6.97 20.58 44.72
C SER A 354 5.63 19.85 44.91
N ALA A 355 4.49 20.52 44.68
CA ALA A 355 3.17 19.99 44.94
C ALA A 355 2.67 19.17 43.74
N SER A 356 2.08 18.02 44.03
CA SER A 356 1.38 17.22 43.04
C SER A 356 0.20 17.98 42.45
N SER A 357 -0.16 17.66 41.21
CA SER A 357 -1.28 18.29 40.51
C SER A 357 -2.09 17.26 39.73
N LEU A 358 -3.38 17.53 39.57
CA LEU A 358 -4.27 16.68 38.82
C LEU A 358 -4.07 16.92 37.31
N ILE A 359 -3.51 15.94 36.59
CA ILE A 359 -3.16 16.03 35.16
C ILE A 359 -3.88 14.94 34.37
N GLY A 360 -4.43 15.30 33.21
CA GLY A 360 -5.03 14.35 32.28
C GLY A 360 -3.96 13.54 31.53
N VAL A 361 -3.92 12.24 31.75
CA VAL A 361 -2.98 11.30 31.13
C VAL A 361 -3.62 10.58 29.96
N GLU A 362 -2.91 10.57 28.84
CA GLU A 362 -3.26 9.85 27.63
C GLU A 362 -2.00 9.52 26.82
N ASN A 363 -1.95 8.31 26.27
CA ASN A 363 -0.84 7.83 25.45
C ASN A 363 -1.31 7.50 24.03
N TYR A 364 -0.47 7.83 23.07
CA TYR A 364 -0.70 7.60 21.65
C TYR A 364 0.47 6.87 21.04
N ILE A 365 0.17 5.86 20.21
CA ILE A 365 1.19 5.13 19.48
C ILE A 365 0.91 5.12 17.98
N THR A 366 1.99 5.16 17.21
CA THR A 366 1.98 4.78 15.80
C THR A 366 2.88 3.58 15.62
N HIS A 367 2.40 2.57 14.89
CA HIS A 367 3.08 1.29 14.77
C HIS A 367 3.10 0.82 13.32
N ASN A 368 4.18 0.17 12.92
CA ASN A 368 4.33 -0.56 11.67
C ASN A 368 5.09 -1.87 11.95
N GLY A 369 4.67 -2.96 11.31
CA GLY A 369 5.12 -4.31 11.63
C GLY A 369 4.09 -5.07 12.47
N ASP A 370 4.49 -6.21 13.03
CA ASP A 370 3.63 -7.09 13.82
C ASP A 370 4.08 -7.16 15.29
N PHE A 371 3.14 -7.06 16.23
CA PHE A 371 3.34 -7.38 17.64
C PHE A 371 2.78 -8.77 17.97
N GLU A 372 3.67 -9.76 18.11
CA GLU A 372 3.28 -11.17 18.19
C GLU A 372 3.16 -11.66 19.64
N PHE A 373 4.18 -11.38 20.47
CA PHE A 373 4.23 -11.85 21.85
C PHE A 373 4.76 -10.79 22.81
N TYR A 374 4.36 -10.91 24.07
CA TYR A 374 4.91 -10.12 25.17
C TYR A 374 5.40 -11.03 26.29
N LYS A 375 6.57 -10.75 26.84
CA LYS A 375 7.20 -11.53 27.90
C LYS A 375 6.87 -10.94 29.27
N VAL A 376 6.27 -11.76 30.14
CA VAL A 376 6.05 -11.43 31.57
C VAL A 376 6.63 -12.55 32.42
N ASN A 377 7.48 -12.22 33.39
CA ASN A 377 8.14 -13.18 34.30
C ASN A 377 8.75 -14.41 33.61
N GLY A 378 9.44 -14.21 32.49
CA GLY A 378 10.11 -15.30 31.77
C GLY A 378 9.23 -16.03 30.74
N LYS A 379 7.91 -15.85 30.76
CA LYS A 379 6.96 -16.53 29.86
C LYS A 379 6.45 -15.59 28.76
N TYR A 380 6.36 -16.09 27.54
CA TYR A 380 5.74 -15.39 26.42
C TYR A 380 4.24 -15.64 26.37
N TYR A 381 3.49 -14.58 26.08
CA TYR A 381 2.05 -14.59 25.88
C TYR A 381 1.74 -13.99 24.52
N ASP A 382 0.80 -14.58 23.79
CA ASP A 382 0.40 -14.08 22.48
C ASP A 382 -0.43 -12.78 22.61
N VAL A 383 -0.50 -12.03 21.52
CA VAL A 383 -1.19 -10.74 21.48
C VAL A 383 -2.68 -10.84 21.82
N GLU A 384 -3.40 -11.91 21.46
CA GLU A 384 -4.82 -12.08 21.77
C GLU A 384 -5.04 -12.27 23.27
N VAL A 385 -4.21 -13.10 23.91
CA VAL A 385 -4.22 -13.25 25.38
C VAL A 385 -3.87 -11.94 26.07
N MET A 386 -2.89 -11.20 25.55
CA MET A 386 -2.54 -9.88 26.06
C MET A 386 -3.71 -8.90 25.94
N GLN A 387 -4.41 -8.86 24.81
CA GLN A 387 -5.57 -7.98 24.57
C GLN A 387 -6.69 -8.22 25.59
N LEU A 388 -7.08 -9.48 25.80
CA LEU A 388 -8.12 -9.83 26.76
C LEU A 388 -7.72 -9.50 28.21
N TRP A 389 -6.47 -9.74 28.56
CA TRP A 389 -5.93 -9.39 29.88
C TRP A 389 -5.90 -7.87 30.10
N LEU A 390 -5.49 -7.09 29.08
CA LEU A 390 -5.45 -5.63 29.12
C LEU A 390 -6.80 -5.01 29.45
N GLU A 391 -7.92 -5.59 28.99
CA GLU A 391 -9.26 -5.13 29.37
C GLU A 391 -9.50 -5.18 30.88
N LYS A 392 -8.98 -6.23 31.54
CA LYS A 392 -9.16 -6.46 32.98
C LYS A 392 -8.27 -5.53 33.80
N VAL A 393 -7.00 -5.37 33.41
CA VAL A 393 -6.04 -4.56 34.18
C VAL A 393 -6.19 -3.05 33.97
N LEU A 394 -6.63 -2.62 32.77
CA LEU A 394 -6.88 -1.20 32.50
C LEU A 394 -8.31 -0.77 32.84
N GLY A 395 -9.23 -1.73 32.98
CA GLY A 395 -10.66 -1.47 33.21
C GLY A 395 -11.31 -0.72 32.05
N VAL A 396 -10.84 -0.97 30.82
CA VAL A 396 -11.31 -0.33 29.58
C VAL A 396 -11.51 -1.43 28.55
N PRO A 397 -12.67 -1.52 27.87
CA PRO A 397 -12.87 -2.49 26.81
C PRO A 397 -11.87 -2.27 25.68
N MET A 398 -11.46 -3.35 25.01
CA MET A 398 -10.51 -3.30 23.91
C MET A 398 -11.02 -2.36 22.81
N PRO A 399 -10.25 -1.34 22.40
CA PRO A 399 -10.72 -0.33 21.44
C PRO A 399 -10.78 -0.85 20.00
N ALA A 400 -9.95 -1.84 19.67
CA ALA A 400 -9.88 -2.53 18.38
C ALA A 400 -9.08 -3.83 18.53
N THR A 401 -9.36 -4.83 17.71
CA THR A 401 -8.65 -6.13 17.71
C THR A 401 -7.28 -6.10 17.04
N VAL A 402 -6.82 -4.92 16.59
CA VAL A 402 -5.51 -4.77 15.96
C VAL A 402 -4.39 -4.82 17.01
N ASP A 403 -3.25 -5.37 16.65
CA ASP A 403 -2.06 -5.51 17.48
C ASP A 403 -1.57 -4.17 18.06
N SER A 404 -1.62 -3.10 17.27
CA SER A 404 -1.27 -1.74 17.67
C SER A 404 -2.15 -1.18 18.80
N ALA A 405 -3.39 -1.66 18.96
CA ALA A 405 -4.18 -1.34 20.14
C ALA A 405 -3.55 -1.99 21.38
N ALA A 406 -3.17 -3.28 21.31
CA ALA A 406 -2.51 -3.96 22.41
C ALA A 406 -1.20 -3.26 22.81
N ILE A 407 -0.40 -2.80 21.84
CA ILE A 407 0.79 -1.98 22.11
C ILE A 407 0.41 -0.73 22.92
N ALA A 408 -0.62 0.02 22.51
CA ALA A 408 -1.08 1.19 23.25
C ALA A 408 -1.49 0.84 24.69
N GLY A 409 -2.16 -0.29 24.90
CA GLY A 409 -2.52 -0.78 26.24
C GLY A 409 -1.33 -1.18 27.10
N VAL A 410 -0.30 -1.82 26.52
CA VAL A 410 0.95 -2.12 27.24
C VAL A 410 1.68 -0.82 27.60
N ILE A 411 1.74 0.17 26.69
CA ILE A 411 2.31 1.49 26.99
C ILE A 411 1.55 2.19 28.13
N ASP A 412 0.22 2.06 28.21
CA ASP A 412 -0.58 2.57 29.35
C ASP A 412 -0.24 1.90 30.70
N LEU A 413 0.29 0.66 30.69
CA LEU A 413 0.81 0.01 31.89
C LEU A 413 2.24 0.47 32.22
N LEU A 414 3.08 0.67 31.20
CA LEU A 414 4.49 0.98 31.37
C LEU A 414 4.76 2.45 31.68
N ARG A 415 4.02 3.41 31.09
CA ARG A 415 4.27 4.85 31.28
C ARG A 415 3.62 5.33 32.58
N CYS A 416 4.39 5.39 33.65
CA CYS A 416 3.89 5.74 34.99
C CYS A 416 4.72 6.75 35.78
N GLN A 417 5.89 7.19 35.28
CA GLN A 417 6.71 8.19 35.97
C GLN A 417 5.88 9.41 36.41
N GLY A 418 6.04 9.78 37.67
CA GLY A 418 5.35 10.88 38.33
C GLY A 418 3.99 10.53 38.92
N CYS A 419 3.45 9.32 38.73
CA CYS A 419 2.15 8.92 39.27
C CYS A 419 2.20 7.59 40.05
N PHE A 420 1.94 7.64 41.35
CA PHE A 420 1.99 6.43 42.20
C PHE A 420 0.86 5.45 41.91
N ALA A 421 -0.35 5.91 41.58
CA ALA A 421 -1.46 5.02 41.21
C ALA A 421 -1.13 4.18 39.97
N LEU A 422 -0.57 4.80 38.93
CA LEU A 422 -0.12 4.10 37.72
C LEU A 422 1.06 3.18 38.01
N SER A 423 1.99 3.61 38.87
CA SER A 423 3.18 2.82 39.24
C SER A 423 2.82 1.59 40.08
N ALA A 424 1.84 1.72 40.97
CA ALA A 424 1.29 0.60 41.74
C ALA A 424 0.60 -0.42 40.82
N ARG A 425 -0.13 0.05 39.81
CA ARG A 425 -0.72 -0.82 38.79
C ARG A 425 0.34 -1.57 38.00
N TYR A 426 1.38 -0.87 37.53
CA TYR A 426 2.54 -1.47 36.87
C TYR A 426 3.16 -2.59 37.72
N ALA A 427 3.43 -2.30 39.00
CA ALA A 427 4.08 -3.24 39.91
C ALA A 427 3.25 -4.53 40.11
N LEU A 428 1.93 -4.42 40.34
CA LEU A 428 1.06 -5.59 40.48
C LEU A 428 0.95 -6.39 39.17
N CYS A 429 0.88 -5.72 38.03
CA CYS A 429 0.63 -6.36 36.74
C CYS A 429 1.87 -7.04 36.15
N LEU A 430 3.07 -6.47 36.35
CA LEU A 430 4.27 -6.85 35.59
C LEU A 430 5.50 -7.16 36.45
N SER A 431 5.58 -6.70 37.70
CA SER A 431 6.83 -6.77 38.48
C SER A 431 6.87 -7.79 39.60
N LEU A 432 5.72 -8.24 40.12
CA LEU A 432 5.70 -9.25 41.17
C LEU A 432 6.05 -10.63 40.59
N PRO A 433 6.75 -11.51 41.33
CA PRO A 433 7.03 -12.88 40.87
C PRO A 433 5.75 -13.69 40.57
N SER A 434 4.64 -13.35 41.22
CA SER A 434 3.32 -13.94 41.00
C SER A 434 2.55 -13.34 39.82
N SER A 435 3.02 -12.24 39.23
CA SER A 435 2.37 -11.60 38.08
C SER A 435 2.34 -12.57 36.88
N LYS A 436 1.16 -12.75 36.32
CA LYS A 436 0.90 -13.56 35.13
C LYS A 436 -0.15 -12.89 34.27
N VAL A 437 -0.06 -13.09 32.96
CA VAL A 437 -1.11 -12.66 32.02
C VAL A 437 -2.17 -13.76 32.01
N ASP A 438 -3.37 -13.41 32.47
CA ASP A 438 -4.51 -14.31 32.62
C ASP A 438 -5.77 -13.60 32.08
N PRO A 439 -6.36 -14.04 30.96
CA PRO A 439 -7.53 -13.37 30.37
C PRO A 439 -8.78 -13.49 31.25
N GLU A 440 -8.81 -14.48 32.14
CA GLU A 440 -9.88 -14.72 33.12
C GLU A 440 -9.28 -14.86 34.53
N PRO A 441 -8.77 -13.75 35.11
CA PRO A 441 -8.05 -13.82 36.36
C PRO A 441 -9.01 -14.23 37.49
N ALA A 442 -8.64 -15.29 38.22
CA ALA A 442 -9.41 -15.76 39.39
C ALA A 442 -9.55 -14.68 40.48
N VAL A 443 -8.62 -13.73 40.51
CA VAL A 443 -8.62 -12.56 41.39
C VAL A 443 -8.78 -11.30 40.53
N ALA A 444 -9.83 -10.54 40.77
CA ALA A 444 -10.02 -9.25 40.10
C ALA A 444 -8.93 -8.26 40.50
N TYR A 445 -8.35 -7.56 39.51
CA TYR A 445 -7.41 -6.47 39.73
C TYR A 445 -8.10 -5.26 40.42
N PRO A 446 -7.37 -4.47 41.22
CA PRO A 446 -7.90 -3.25 41.82
C PRO A 446 -8.47 -2.29 40.77
N THR A 447 -9.54 -1.59 41.14
CA THR A 447 -10.08 -0.48 40.34
C THR A 447 -9.15 0.73 40.39
N ILE A 448 -9.32 1.69 39.47
CA ILE A 448 -8.47 2.89 39.46
C ILE A 448 -8.57 3.71 40.75
N GLN A 449 -9.77 3.79 41.34
CA GLN A 449 -9.98 4.44 42.63
C GLN A 449 -9.23 3.72 43.74
N GLU A 450 -9.22 2.38 43.73
CA GLU A 450 -8.47 1.60 44.73
C GLU A 450 -6.96 1.76 44.55
N TYR A 451 -6.46 1.93 43.32
CA TYR A 451 -5.06 2.28 43.07
C TYR A 451 -4.69 3.68 43.58
N GLU A 452 -5.58 4.66 43.47
CA GLU A 452 -5.40 5.99 44.07
C GLU A 452 -5.39 5.92 45.59
N ASP A 453 -6.30 5.17 46.20
CA ASP A 453 -6.34 4.96 47.65
C ASP A 453 -5.06 4.26 48.17
N ILE A 454 -4.49 3.33 47.39
CA ILE A 454 -3.18 2.70 47.69
C ILE A 454 -2.05 3.73 47.54
N ALA A 455 -2.11 4.58 46.52
CA ALA A 455 -1.13 5.62 46.25
C ALA A 455 -1.03 6.64 47.38
N GLU A 456 -2.11 6.94 48.12
CA GLU A 456 -2.09 7.88 49.25
C GLU A 456 -0.98 7.59 50.27
N ALA A 457 -0.65 6.30 50.50
CA ALA A 457 0.43 5.92 51.41
C ALA A 457 1.83 6.31 50.87
N PHE A 458 2.02 6.20 49.56
CA PHE A 458 3.23 6.65 48.87
C PHE A 458 3.31 8.17 48.84
N GLU A 459 2.21 8.83 48.52
CA GLU A 459 2.08 10.30 48.45
C GLU A 459 2.35 10.94 49.81
N SER A 460 1.77 10.42 50.89
CA SER A 460 2.03 10.91 52.26
C SER A 460 3.51 10.76 52.65
N SER A 461 4.14 9.65 52.25
CA SER A 461 5.55 9.37 52.57
C SER A 461 6.52 10.22 51.76
N ILE A 462 6.23 10.46 50.47
CA ILE A 462 7.07 11.34 49.65
C ILE A 462 6.94 12.80 50.10
N ASP A 463 5.73 13.25 50.42
CA ASP A 463 5.47 14.61 50.90
C ASP A 463 6.18 14.87 52.23
N GLU A 464 6.27 13.88 53.12
CA GLU A 464 7.07 13.96 54.34
C GLU A 464 8.56 14.17 54.04
N LEU A 465 9.14 13.40 53.11
CA LEU A 465 10.53 13.58 52.70
C LEU A 465 10.79 14.95 52.04
N LEU A 466 9.83 15.43 51.24
CA LEU A 466 9.90 16.75 50.61
C LEU A 466 9.82 17.88 51.65
N ASN A 467 8.93 17.75 52.65
CA ASN A 467 8.81 18.69 53.75
C ASN A 467 10.06 18.70 54.65
N ASN A 468 10.78 17.58 54.74
CA ASN A 468 12.05 17.45 55.44
C ASN A 468 13.25 18.00 54.64
N GLY A 469 13.01 18.69 53.52
CA GLY A 469 14.03 19.38 52.73
C GLY A 469 14.64 18.57 51.59
N SER A 470 14.17 17.35 51.34
CA SER A 470 14.55 16.60 50.14
C SER A 470 13.86 17.16 48.90
N SER A 471 14.47 17.00 47.73
CA SER A 471 13.83 17.27 46.44
C SER A 471 13.46 15.96 45.74
N LEU A 472 12.46 15.99 44.85
CA LEU A 472 12.14 14.82 44.02
C LEU A 472 13.37 14.31 43.24
N GLU A 473 14.22 15.23 42.78
CA GLU A 473 15.45 14.92 42.06
C GLU A 473 16.50 14.21 42.94
N SER A 474 16.67 14.67 44.19
CA SER A 474 17.59 14.02 45.14
C SER A 474 17.10 12.63 45.54
N ILE A 475 15.79 12.44 45.74
CA ILE A 475 15.22 11.11 46.04
C ILE A 475 15.37 10.19 44.82
N SER A 476 15.10 10.70 43.61
CA SER A 476 15.25 9.94 42.37
C SER A 476 16.67 9.41 42.16
N SER A 477 17.69 10.20 42.53
CA SER A 477 19.10 9.90 42.26
C SER A 477 19.82 9.15 43.39
N ASP A 478 19.25 9.11 44.59
CA ASP A 478 19.87 8.51 45.78
C ASP A 478 19.16 7.20 46.17
N ILE A 479 19.87 6.09 46.03
CA ILE A 479 19.37 4.75 46.36
C ILE A 479 19.01 4.60 47.85
N THR A 480 19.71 5.32 48.74
CA THR A 480 19.43 5.30 50.19
C THR A 480 18.13 6.03 50.50
N LEU A 481 17.87 7.17 49.85
CA LEU A 481 16.58 7.88 50.00
C LEU A 481 15.41 7.08 49.41
N ARG A 482 15.60 6.39 48.26
CA ARG A 482 14.58 5.45 47.73
C ARG A 482 14.30 4.30 48.70
N ALA A 483 15.34 3.74 49.31
CA ALA A 483 15.20 2.67 50.31
C ALA A 483 14.48 3.17 51.57
N GLN A 484 14.78 4.39 52.01
CA GLN A 484 14.08 5.04 53.12
C GLN A 484 12.59 5.23 52.80
N LEU A 485 12.26 5.79 51.63
CA LEU A 485 10.88 5.94 51.16
C LEU A 485 10.15 4.58 51.13
N THR A 486 10.79 3.56 50.58
CA THR A 486 10.25 2.18 50.54
C THR A 486 9.96 1.66 51.94
N ALA A 487 10.88 1.82 52.90
CA ALA A 487 10.70 1.34 54.26
C ALA A 487 9.54 2.04 54.98
N THR A 488 9.42 3.37 54.83
CA THR A 488 8.31 4.15 55.41
C THR A 488 6.96 3.71 54.83
N VAL A 489 6.88 3.54 53.50
CA VAL A 489 5.63 3.12 52.84
C VAL A 489 5.23 1.71 53.26
N VAL A 490 6.18 0.77 53.35
CA VAL A 490 5.90 -0.61 53.84
C VAL A 490 5.31 -0.56 55.25
N ALA A 491 5.88 0.24 56.16
CA ALA A 491 5.38 0.36 57.53
C ALA A 491 3.95 0.94 57.57
N LEU A 492 3.66 1.97 56.76
CA LEU A 492 2.33 2.57 56.67
C LEU A 492 1.29 1.62 56.08
N LEU A 493 1.63 0.88 55.02
CA LEU A 493 0.73 -0.08 54.40
C LEU A 493 0.45 -1.27 55.33
N LEU A 494 1.47 -1.80 56.02
CA LEU A 494 1.27 -2.84 57.04
C LEU A 494 0.32 -2.38 58.13
N LYS A 495 0.48 -1.15 58.63
CA LYS A 495 -0.44 -0.57 59.61
C LYS A 495 -1.88 -0.47 59.09
N LYS A 496 -2.06 0.03 57.85
CA LYS A 496 -3.38 0.11 57.19
C LYS A 496 -4.02 -1.28 56.97
N LEU A 497 -3.21 -2.32 56.75
CA LEU A 497 -3.65 -3.70 56.53
C LEU A 497 -3.97 -4.44 57.85
N ASP A 498 -3.22 -4.19 58.93
CA ASP A 498 -3.46 -4.77 60.27
C ASP A 498 -4.75 -4.23 60.92
N GLU A 499 -5.20 -3.04 60.53
CA GLU A 499 -6.46 -2.43 60.99
C GLU A 499 -7.72 -3.07 60.34
N LEU A 500 -7.58 -4.06 59.46
CA LEU A 500 -8.69 -4.77 58.83
C LEU A 500 -9.34 -5.80 59.78
N PRO A 501 -10.69 -5.82 59.94
CA PRO A 501 -11.35 -6.76 60.83
C PRO A 501 -11.14 -8.22 60.39
N SER A 502 -10.83 -9.10 61.36
CA SER A 502 -10.53 -10.53 61.14
C SER A 502 -11.67 -11.33 60.47
N SER A 503 -12.88 -10.76 60.34
CA SER A 503 -14.03 -11.36 59.64
C SER A 503 -14.06 -11.09 58.13
N ALA A 504 -13.17 -10.25 57.58
CA ALA A 504 -13.07 -9.99 56.14
C ALA A 504 -12.33 -11.11 55.37
N TRP A 505 -11.69 -12.05 56.07
CA TRP A 505 -10.78 -13.03 55.51
C TRP A 505 -11.43 -14.38 55.14
N ILE A 506 -12.75 -14.52 55.29
CA ILE A 506 -13.48 -15.75 54.98
C ILE A 506 -14.82 -15.41 54.30
N THR A 507 -14.91 -15.63 52.99
CA THR A 507 -16.05 -16.33 52.34
C THR A 507 -15.76 -16.52 50.84
N ASN A 508 -15.55 -17.78 50.47
CA ASN A 508 -15.81 -18.27 49.12
C ASN A 508 -17.33 -18.32 48.92
N GLY A 509 -17.85 -17.60 47.92
CA GLY A 509 -19.17 -17.83 47.30
C GLY A 509 -20.42 -17.43 48.10
N GLY A 510 -21.21 -16.50 47.55
CA GLY A 510 -22.61 -16.29 47.93
C GLY A 510 -23.07 -14.83 47.92
N ASP A 511 -24.17 -14.56 47.21
CA ASP A 511 -24.84 -13.27 47.06
C ASP A 511 -25.00 -12.44 48.35
N ALA A 512 -24.84 -11.12 48.25
CA ALA A 512 -25.32 -10.19 49.27
C ALA A 512 -25.75 -8.84 48.68
N SER A 513 -27.02 -8.74 48.32
CA SER A 513 -27.77 -7.48 48.28
C SER A 513 -27.90 -6.87 49.68
N SER A 514 -27.89 -5.53 49.75
CA SER A 514 -28.34 -4.69 50.87
C SER A 514 -27.43 -4.58 52.11
N SER A 515 -26.63 -3.51 52.18
CA SER A 515 -26.52 -2.67 53.39
C SER A 515 -25.84 -1.33 53.07
N LYS A 516 -26.61 -0.24 53.18
CA LYS A 516 -26.12 1.15 53.14
C LYS A 516 -25.58 1.51 54.53
N ASN A 517 -24.27 1.72 54.66
CA ASN A 517 -23.73 2.67 55.63
C ASN A 517 -22.32 3.15 55.22
N ARG A 518 -22.14 4.46 55.27
CA ARG A 518 -20.99 5.26 54.82
C ARG A 518 -19.84 5.16 55.84
N THR A 519 -18.97 4.18 55.68
CA THR A 519 -17.58 4.15 56.20
C THR A 519 -16.78 3.09 55.42
N LYS A 520 -16.63 3.26 54.09
CA LYS A 520 -15.94 2.27 53.24
C LYS A 520 -15.22 2.95 52.07
N GLY A 521 -13.94 3.24 52.24
CA GLY A 521 -13.01 3.58 51.15
C GLY A 521 -11.70 2.79 51.37
N ALA A 522 -10.95 3.18 52.40
CA ALA A 522 -9.68 2.55 52.81
C ALA A 522 -9.76 1.03 53.10
N SER A 523 -10.91 0.51 53.53
CA SER A 523 -11.06 -0.93 53.79
C SER A 523 -11.19 -1.76 52.50
N SER A 524 -11.66 -1.19 51.38
CA SER A 524 -11.83 -1.91 50.10
C SER A 524 -10.50 -2.07 49.36
N SER A 525 -9.73 -0.99 49.27
CA SER A 525 -8.44 -0.96 48.59
C SER A 525 -7.37 -1.82 49.28
N ALA A 526 -7.34 -1.81 50.62
CA ALA A 526 -6.48 -2.70 51.40
C ALA A 526 -6.85 -4.19 51.21
N ILE A 527 -8.15 -4.51 51.15
CA ILE A 527 -8.64 -5.86 50.83
C ILE A 527 -8.31 -6.24 49.37
N ALA A 528 -8.33 -5.30 48.44
CA ALA A 528 -7.95 -5.55 47.04
C ALA A 528 -6.45 -5.85 46.92
N LEU A 529 -5.60 -5.09 47.62
CA LEU A 529 -4.14 -5.28 47.64
C LEU A 529 -3.73 -6.60 48.32
N SER A 530 -4.39 -6.98 49.43
CA SER A 530 -4.06 -8.20 50.17
C SER A 530 -4.29 -9.50 49.39
N LYS A 531 -5.03 -9.46 48.27
CA LYS A 531 -5.20 -10.62 47.37
C LYS A 531 -3.96 -10.90 46.52
N PHE A 532 -3.06 -9.92 46.38
CA PHE A 532 -1.85 -10.02 45.55
C PHE A 532 -0.55 -10.07 46.36
N VAL A 533 -0.61 -9.62 47.60
CA VAL A 533 0.56 -9.39 48.45
C VAL A 533 0.31 -9.94 49.85
N SER A 534 1.28 -10.68 50.39
CA SER A 534 1.19 -11.30 51.71
C SER A 534 1.53 -10.32 52.83
N MET A 535 0.89 -10.53 53.98
CA MET A 535 1.05 -9.69 55.18
C MET A 535 2.00 -10.30 56.21
N HIS A 536 2.54 -11.50 55.96
CA HIS A 536 3.49 -12.11 56.88
C HIS A 536 4.83 -11.40 56.79
N ALA A 537 5.39 -10.99 57.94
CA ALA A 537 6.67 -10.28 58.00
C ALA A 537 7.86 -11.05 57.39
N GLU A 538 7.72 -12.37 57.22
CA GLU A 538 8.70 -13.25 56.55
C GLU A 538 8.53 -13.31 55.02
N ASP A 539 7.40 -12.80 54.50
CA ASP A 539 7.11 -12.76 53.07
C ASP A 539 7.67 -11.47 52.42
N THR A 540 8.40 -11.63 51.32
CA THR A 540 9.08 -10.52 50.64
C THR A 540 8.22 -9.83 49.58
N THR A 541 6.98 -10.28 49.38
CA THR A 541 6.07 -9.76 48.34
C THR A 541 5.69 -8.29 48.55
N LEU A 542 5.37 -7.85 49.78
CA LEU A 542 5.01 -6.44 50.05
C LEU A 542 6.19 -5.48 49.86
N PRO A 543 7.38 -5.75 50.43
CA PRO A 543 8.56 -4.95 50.13
C PRO A 543 8.91 -4.91 48.64
N THR A 544 8.72 -6.01 47.92
CA THR A 544 8.96 -6.08 46.46
C THR A 544 7.96 -5.21 45.69
N PHE A 545 6.68 -5.26 46.04
CA PHE A 545 5.63 -4.41 45.48
C PHE A 545 5.95 -2.92 45.66
N VAL A 546 6.26 -2.52 46.90
CA VAL A 546 6.53 -1.11 47.23
C VAL A 546 7.79 -0.64 46.51
N ARG A 547 8.86 -1.43 46.49
CA ARG A 547 10.10 -1.09 45.77
C ARG A 547 9.84 -0.91 44.27
N ALA A 548 9.18 -1.87 43.63
CA ALA A 548 8.85 -1.79 42.21
C ALA A 548 7.96 -0.57 41.88
N THR A 549 7.05 -0.21 42.79
CA THR A 549 6.19 0.99 42.64
C THR A 549 7.02 2.28 42.75
N VAL A 550 7.93 2.37 43.71
CA VAL A 550 8.83 3.54 43.86
C VAL A 550 9.77 3.67 42.67
N ASP A 551 10.37 2.56 42.22
CA ASP A 551 11.27 2.59 41.07
C ASP A 551 10.52 3.03 39.80
N ALA A 552 9.36 2.43 39.51
CA ALA A 552 8.55 2.79 38.35
C ALA A 552 8.06 4.25 38.37
N PHE A 553 7.80 4.81 39.56
CA PHE A 553 7.42 6.22 39.74
C PHE A 553 8.54 7.18 39.32
N PHE A 554 9.80 6.83 39.51
CA PHE A 554 10.94 7.68 39.12
C PHE A 554 11.49 7.34 37.73
N ASP A 555 11.43 6.07 37.33
CA ASP A 555 12.23 5.53 36.22
C ASP A 555 11.45 5.42 34.91
N ASN A 556 10.14 5.19 34.93
CA ASN A 556 9.33 4.90 33.74
C ASN A 556 8.88 6.18 32.98
N ASP A 557 9.85 6.96 32.52
CA ASP A 557 9.66 8.05 31.56
C ASP A 557 9.39 7.51 30.14
N LEU A 558 9.10 8.40 29.18
CA LEU A 558 8.75 8.00 27.81
C LEU A 558 9.83 7.12 27.13
N LEU A 559 11.12 7.45 27.34
CA LEU A 559 12.24 6.71 26.76
C LEU A 559 12.39 5.32 27.41
N HIS A 560 12.36 5.26 28.74
CA HIS A 560 12.48 4.03 29.49
C HIS A 560 11.28 3.10 29.27
N THR A 561 10.06 3.64 29.21
CA THR A 561 8.86 2.89 28.84
C THR A 561 9.01 2.24 27.46
N THR A 562 9.47 3.00 26.46
CA THR A 562 9.67 2.47 25.10
C THR A 562 10.74 1.36 25.10
N ARG A 563 11.81 1.53 25.90
CA ARG A 563 12.83 0.49 26.09
C ARG A 563 12.27 -0.78 26.73
N LEU A 564 11.53 -0.65 27.84
CA LEU A 564 10.93 -1.79 28.54
C LEU A 564 9.98 -2.57 27.64
N PHE A 565 9.18 -1.86 26.83
CA PHE A 565 8.31 -2.50 25.85
C PHE A 565 9.11 -3.38 24.89
N LEU A 566 10.12 -2.81 24.22
CA LEU A 566 10.93 -3.55 23.23
C LEU A 566 11.75 -4.69 23.83
N GLU A 567 12.18 -4.58 25.10
CA GLU A 567 12.91 -5.64 25.79
C GLU A 567 12.07 -6.91 25.98
N HIS A 568 10.77 -6.73 26.19
CA HIS A 568 9.84 -7.82 26.49
C HIS A 568 8.98 -8.23 25.29
N ALA A 569 8.83 -7.36 24.28
CA ALA A 569 8.05 -7.63 23.10
C ALA A 569 8.81 -8.49 22.07
N LYS A 570 8.08 -9.33 21.35
CA LYS A 570 8.54 -10.07 20.17
C LYS A 570 7.69 -9.72 18.97
N GLY A 571 8.35 -9.49 17.86
CA GLY A 571 7.76 -8.99 16.64
C GLY A 571 8.72 -8.08 15.87
N SER A 572 8.21 -7.41 14.84
CA SER A 572 8.92 -6.38 14.09
C SER A 572 8.33 -5.02 14.44
N PHE A 573 9.13 -4.06 14.87
CA PHE A 573 8.58 -2.81 15.41
C PHE A 573 9.16 -1.59 14.70
N GLY A 574 8.36 -0.90 13.90
CA GLY A 574 8.48 0.54 13.73
C GLY A 574 7.50 1.21 14.68
N LEU A 575 7.97 1.79 15.78
CA LEU A 575 7.11 2.29 16.86
C LEU A 575 7.44 3.74 17.17
N CYS A 576 6.41 4.56 17.31
CA CYS A 576 6.52 5.90 17.88
C CYS A 576 5.51 6.06 19.00
N VAL A 577 5.94 6.65 20.12
CA VAL A 577 5.15 6.80 21.33
C VAL A 577 5.14 8.27 21.75
N ALA A 578 3.94 8.80 21.99
CA ALA A 578 3.71 10.14 22.50
C ALA A 578 2.78 10.07 23.72
N SER A 579 2.97 10.97 24.70
CA SER A 579 2.17 11.03 25.93
C SER A 579 1.81 12.47 26.26
N SER A 580 0.63 12.71 26.85
CA SER A 580 0.28 14.05 27.35
C SER A 580 1.18 14.52 28.51
N LEU A 581 1.79 13.58 29.25
CA LEU A 581 2.78 13.87 30.30
C LEU A 581 4.09 14.43 29.71
N ASP A 582 4.37 14.07 28.47
CA ASP A 582 5.59 14.39 27.74
C ASP A 582 5.25 15.03 26.39
N ALA A 583 4.25 15.93 26.33
CA ALA A 583 3.68 16.43 25.07
C ALA A 583 4.68 17.15 24.15
N HIS A 584 5.83 17.57 24.70
CA HIS A 584 6.97 18.17 24.03
C HIS A 584 8.04 17.15 23.63
N ARG A 585 7.75 15.84 23.71
CA ARG A 585 8.66 14.74 23.42
C ARG A 585 7.99 13.64 22.62
N GLN A 586 8.82 12.88 21.91
CA GLN A 586 8.40 11.65 21.25
C GLN A 586 9.53 10.63 21.25
N ALA A 587 9.22 9.40 21.64
CA ALA A 587 10.13 8.28 21.46
C ALA A 587 9.84 7.58 20.13
N ALA A 588 10.87 7.23 19.38
CA ALA A 588 10.80 6.60 18.08
C ALA A 588 11.80 5.45 17.98
N VAL A 589 11.45 4.36 17.33
CA VAL A 589 12.33 3.22 17.14
C VAL A 589 11.96 2.46 15.87
N LYS A 590 12.96 1.84 15.24
CA LYS A 590 12.76 0.77 14.27
C LYS A 590 13.60 -0.45 14.68
N ALA A 591 12.98 -1.44 15.33
CA ALA A 591 13.58 -2.72 15.67
C ALA A 591 13.37 -3.73 14.53
N GLY A 592 14.45 -4.04 13.80
CA GLY A 592 14.49 -5.01 12.70
C GLY A 592 15.70 -4.75 11.81
N LEU A 593 16.45 -5.81 11.47
CA LEU A 593 17.73 -5.81 10.73
C LEU A 593 18.68 -4.64 11.07
N ASN A 594 19.62 -4.87 11.98
CA ASN A 594 20.71 -3.93 12.24
C ASN A 594 21.65 -3.94 11.04
N TYR A 595 21.64 -2.86 10.26
CA TYR A 595 22.58 -2.65 9.17
C TYR A 595 23.54 -1.52 9.54
N GLU A 596 24.77 -1.56 9.04
CA GLU A 596 25.67 -0.41 9.16
C GLU A 596 25.04 0.81 8.48
N ASN A 597 25.06 1.93 9.19
CA ASN A 597 24.31 3.11 8.79
C ASN A 597 24.87 3.69 7.49
N PRO A 598 23.98 4.09 6.58
CA PRO A 598 24.36 4.76 5.35
C PRO A 598 25.00 6.13 5.68
N GLY A 599 26.02 6.54 4.93
CA GLY A 599 26.80 7.75 5.17
C GLY A 599 25.92 9.01 5.15
N GLY A 600 26.36 10.06 5.84
CA GLY A 600 25.60 11.30 5.99
C GLY A 600 25.47 12.13 4.72
N ASN A 601 24.91 13.34 4.87
CA ASN A 601 24.89 14.31 3.79
C ASN A 601 26.31 14.63 3.33
N LEU A 602 26.48 14.86 2.04
CA LEU A 602 27.76 15.21 1.39
C LEU A 602 28.29 16.60 1.81
N MET A 603 27.45 17.44 2.45
CA MET A 603 27.84 18.78 2.86
C MET A 603 28.68 18.75 4.15
N ALA A 604 29.86 19.36 4.08
CA ALA A 604 30.66 19.66 5.27
C ALA A 604 29.96 20.72 6.12
N HIS A 605 29.87 20.48 7.42
CA HIS A 605 29.30 21.37 8.44
C HIS A 605 29.75 22.84 8.25
N GLY A 606 28.88 23.65 7.65
CA GLY A 606 28.97 25.10 7.65
C GLY A 606 28.13 25.69 8.76
N ASP A 607 28.56 26.82 9.32
CA ASP A 607 27.98 27.50 10.50
C ASP A 607 26.48 27.88 10.41
N ASN A 608 25.82 27.66 9.26
CA ASN A 608 24.40 27.98 9.02
C ASN A 608 23.47 26.75 8.89
N GLU A 609 23.95 25.50 9.02
CA GLU A 609 23.08 24.29 8.97
C GLU A 609 22.08 24.20 10.12
N GLY A 610 22.34 24.89 11.23
CA GLY A 610 21.47 24.92 12.40
C GLY A 610 20.06 25.44 12.12
N ASP A 611 19.82 26.17 11.04
CA ASP A 611 18.51 26.76 10.73
C ASP A 611 17.68 25.95 9.72
N ASN A 612 18.29 24.99 9.00
CA ASN A 612 17.65 24.29 7.88
C ASN A 612 16.76 23.11 8.33
N ALA A 613 15.70 22.85 7.57
CA ALA A 613 14.86 21.67 7.78
C ALA A 613 15.60 20.36 7.45
N VAL A 614 15.53 19.40 8.39
CA VAL A 614 16.15 18.07 8.27
C VAL A 614 15.12 16.95 8.35
N ARG A 615 15.33 15.87 7.61
CA ARG A 615 14.56 14.63 7.66
C ARG A 615 15.38 13.53 8.33
N LEU A 616 14.89 12.99 9.44
CA LEU A 616 15.37 11.75 10.03
C LEU A 616 14.50 10.59 9.54
N ASP A 617 15.05 9.65 8.79
CA ASP A 617 14.32 8.44 8.41
C ASP A 617 14.43 7.40 9.56
N LEU A 618 13.32 6.83 10.03
CA LEU A 618 13.37 5.81 11.12
C LEU A 618 14.19 4.57 10.72
N ASP A 619 14.33 4.34 9.42
CA ASP A 619 15.21 3.29 8.88
C ASP A 619 16.67 3.48 9.30
N ASP A 620 17.08 4.74 9.51
CA ASP A 620 18.44 5.13 9.90
C ASP A 620 18.69 4.96 11.42
N LEU A 621 17.68 4.52 12.20
CA LEU A 621 17.86 4.22 13.63
C LEU A 621 18.43 2.82 13.89
N GLY A 622 18.32 1.87 12.95
CA GLY A 622 18.99 0.57 13.04
C GLY A 622 18.79 -0.20 14.37
N GLY A 623 17.60 -0.15 14.96
CA GLY A 623 17.29 -0.79 16.26
C GLY A 623 17.44 0.12 17.49
N GLU A 624 17.94 1.34 17.33
CA GLU A 624 18.07 2.32 18.40
C GLU A 624 16.74 3.01 18.71
N ILE A 625 16.55 3.38 19.98
CA ILE A 625 15.44 4.23 20.41
C ILE A 625 15.92 5.68 20.38
N CYS A 626 15.28 6.49 19.57
CA CYS A 626 15.50 7.92 19.46
C CYS A 626 14.42 8.68 20.24
N LEU A 627 14.82 9.39 21.30
CA LEU A 627 13.98 10.36 21.98
C LEU A 627 14.22 11.73 21.35
N LEU A 628 13.17 12.30 20.78
CA LEU A 628 13.15 13.67 20.29
C LEU A 628 12.47 14.53 21.36
N ASP A 629 13.15 15.58 21.84
CA ASP A 629 12.69 16.47 22.90
C ASP A 629 12.80 17.94 22.44
N TRP A 630 11.66 18.59 22.27
CA TRP A 630 11.58 20.00 21.88
C TRP A 630 11.71 20.98 23.06
N GLY A 631 11.78 20.45 24.28
CA GLY A 631 11.96 21.17 25.52
C GLY A 631 10.84 22.14 25.87
N TYR A 632 11.03 22.80 27.01
CA TYR A 632 10.44 24.11 27.32
C TYR A 632 11.59 25.11 27.23
N SER A 633 11.58 26.02 26.25
CA SER A 633 12.83 26.69 25.87
C SER A 633 13.59 27.34 27.04
N GLY A 634 14.87 27.03 27.15
CA GLY A 634 15.72 27.39 28.30
C GLY A 634 16.23 26.19 29.08
N ASP A 635 15.62 25.01 28.91
CA ASP A 635 16.21 23.76 29.40
C ASP A 635 17.45 23.40 28.58
N ALA A 636 18.60 23.37 29.25
CA ALA A 636 19.89 23.06 28.62
C ALA A 636 19.99 21.59 28.18
N ASP A 637 19.30 20.69 28.89
CA ASP A 637 19.40 19.23 28.74
C ASP A 637 18.02 18.55 28.87
N PRO A 638 17.75 17.47 28.10
CA PRO A 638 16.51 16.71 28.18
C PRO A 638 16.38 16.00 29.55
N ALA A 639 15.18 16.01 30.14
CA ALA A 639 14.93 15.34 31.42
C ALA A 639 14.77 13.82 31.21
N VAL A 640 15.90 13.11 31.19
CA VAL A 640 15.96 11.64 31.07
C VAL A 640 16.01 11.00 32.47
N SER A 641 15.21 9.96 32.67
CA SER A 641 15.13 9.23 33.94
C SER A 641 16.47 8.56 34.31
N PRO A 642 16.73 8.31 35.62
CA PRO A 642 18.02 7.80 36.09
C PRO A 642 18.58 6.57 35.35
N PRO A 643 17.79 5.56 34.94
CA PRO A 643 18.32 4.39 34.21
C PRO A 643 19.02 4.73 32.89
N ASN A 644 18.68 5.87 32.28
CA ASN A 644 19.15 6.28 30.96
C ASN A 644 19.85 7.66 30.97
N ARG A 645 20.02 8.27 32.15
CA ARG A 645 20.54 9.65 32.30
C ARG A 645 21.98 9.84 31.81
N ASN A 646 22.75 8.76 31.71
CA ASN A 646 24.13 8.79 31.24
C ASN A 646 24.25 8.88 29.69
N LEU A 647 23.13 8.88 28.97
CA LEU A 647 23.14 8.97 27.50
C LEU A 647 23.48 10.40 27.05
N THR A 648 24.19 10.51 25.93
CA THR A 648 24.55 11.79 25.32
C THR A 648 23.35 12.41 24.61
N CYS A 649 23.18 13.73 24.78
CA CYS A 649 22.18 14.52 24.05
C CYS A 649 22.84 15.27 22.90
N GLU A 650 22.30 15.13 21.69
CA GLU A 650 22.67 15.92 20.51
C GLU A 650 21.65 17.03 20.25
N LYS A 651 22.10 18.22 19.82
CA LYS A 651 21.23 19.38 19.57
C LYS A 651 21.07 19.62 18.08
N LEU A 652 19.83 19.67 17.60
CA LEU A 652 19.46 19.94 16.21
C LEU A 652 18.63 21.23 16.10
N MET A 653 18.54 21.78 14.88
CA MET A 653 17.75 22.97 14.58
C MET A 653 18.07 24.16 15.52
N ASN A 654 19.35 24.50 15.65
CA ASN A 654 19.87 25.59 16.50
C ASN A 654 19.52 25.41 18.00
N GLY A 655 19.52 24.16 18.46
CA GLY A 655 19.13 23.82 19.84
C GLY A 655 17.62 23.84 20.08
N GLY A 656 16.81 23.96 19.02
CA GLY A 656 15.35 23.84 19.09
C GLY A 656 14.87 22.39 19.29
N VAL A 657 15.72 21.39 19.05
CA VAL A 657 15.42 19.97 19.30
C VAL A 657 16.62 19.29 19.96
N ASN A 658 16.39 18.68 21.11
CA ASN A 658 17.30 17.77 21.78
C ASN A 658 17.02 16.33 21.30
N VAL A 659 18.06 15.56 21.00
CA VAL A 659 17.93 14.17 20.56
C VAL A 659 18.79 13.26 21.43
N VAL A 660 18.19 12.22 21.98
CA VAL A 660 18.87 11.20 22.79
C VAL A 660 18.71 9.85 22.12
N LEU A 661 19.84 9.19 21.85
CA LEU A 661 19.87 7.85 21.25
C LEU A 661 20.19 6.79 22.31
N LEU A 662 19.33 5.78 22.41
CA LEU A 662 19.51 4.62 23.27
C LEU A 662 19.78 3.38 22.44
N HIS A 663 20.98 2.81 22.61
CA HIS A 663 21.42 1.59 21.95
C HIS A 663 21.03 0.37 22.80
N GLN A 664 20.26 -0.58 22.25
CA GLN A 664 19.97 -1.83 22.95
C GLN A 664 21.15 -2.82 22.97
N SER A 665 22.08 -2.72 22.01
CA SER A 665 23.26 -3.60 21.92
C SER A 665 24.56 -2.85 22.22
N LYS A 666 25.42 -3.44 23.07
CA LYS A 666 26.75 -2.90 23.42
C LYS A 666 27.76 -2.91 22.26
N ALA A 667 27.45 -3.59 21.15
CA ALA A 667 28.38 -3.77 20.02
C ALA A 667 28.61 -2.50 19.17
N PHE A 668 27.80 -1.45 19.33
CA PHE A 668 27.77 -0.29 18.42
C PHE A 668 28.34 1.01 19.02
N LYS A 669 29.17 0.91 20.06
CA LYS A 669 29.64 2.07 20.83
C LYS A 669 30.52 3.08 20.07
N GLU A 670 30.93 2.84 18.82
CA GLU A 670 31.99 3.66 18.19
C GLU A 670 31.63 4.45 16.94
N TYR A 671 30.47 4.27 16.27
CA TYR A 671 30.25 4.95 14.98
C TYR A 671 28.81 5.40 14.72
N SER A 672 28.50 6.65 15.05
CA SER A 672 27.98 7.68 14.12
C SER A 672 27.23 8.77 14.91
N GLN A 673 27.65 10.03 14.80
CA GLN A 673 26.85 11.18 15.23
C GLN A 673 25.50 11.17 14.50
N ILE A 674 24.39 11.53 15.17
CA ILE A 674 23.07 11.56 14.53
C ILE A 674 23.04 12.51 13.34
N SER A 675 23.89 13.54 13.36
CA SER A 675 24.08 14.50 12.27
C SER A 675 24.38 13.83 10.93
N LYS A 676 25.08 12.69 10.94
CA LYS A 676 25.39 11.89 9.74
C LYS A 676 24.25 10.98 9.27
N ARG A 677 23.08 11.03 9.91
CA ARG A 677 21.91 10.22 9.53
C ARG A 677 20.74 11.08 9.01
N LEU A 678 20.84 12.40 9.18
CA LEU A 678 19.82 13.34 8.76
C LEU A 678 19.95 13.66 7.28
N THR A 679 18.83 13.81 6.58
CA THR A 679 18.78 14.31 5.20
C THR A 679 18.44 15.79 5.22
N LEU A 680 19.28 16.64 4.64
CA LEU A 680 18.96 18.06 4.48
C LEU A 680 17.85 18.21 3.42
N LEU A 681 16.76 18.88 3.75
CA LEU A 681 15.64 19.11 2.81
C LEU A 681 15.72 20.45 2.09
N GLU A 682 16.35 21.44 2.72
CA GLU A 682 16.54 22.78 2.19
C GLU A 682 17.99 22.98 1.80
N ASN A 683 18.26 23.65 0.67
CA ASN A 683 19.62 23.90 0.19
C ASN A 683 20.46 22.63 -0.06
N ASN A 684 19.81 21.49 -0.36
CA ASN A 684 20.48 20.25 -0.77
C ASN A 684 20.57 20.19 -2.30
N GLU A 685 21.78 20.21 -2.86
CA GLU A 685 22.01 20.13 -4.30
C GLU A 685 21.76 18.73 -4.91
N PHE A 686 21.70 17.70 -4.07
CA PHE A 686 21.52 16.30 -4.45
C PHE A 686 20.06 15.82 -4.42
N ILE A 687 19.14 16.71 -4.02
CA ILE A 687 17.68 16.51 -4.00
C ILE A 687 17.03 17.64 -4.81
N ARG A 688 16.09 17.29 -5.68
CA ARG A 688 15.32 18.27 -6.46
C ARG A 688 14.20 18.86 -5.59
N PRO A 689 13.90 20.16 -5.75
CA PRO A 689 12.72 20.75 -5.12
C PRO A 689 11.44 20.00 -5.49
N LEU A 690 10.48 19.96 -4.57
CA LEU A 690 9.16 19.41 -4.85
C LEU A 690 8.48 20.19 -5.99
N LEU A 691 7.75 19.47 -6.84
CA LEU A 691 6.93 20.08 -7.88
C LEU A 691 5.78 20.90 -7.29
N ASN A 692 5.33 21.90 -8.04
CA ASN A 692 4.10 22.63 -7.75
C ASN A 692 2.89 21.68 -7.84
N ASP A 693 1.81 22.00 -7.10
CA ASP A 693 0.55 21.27 -7.22
C ASP A 693 -0.02 21.30 -8.64
N SER A 694 -0.59 20.17 -9.06
CA SER A 694 -1.25 20.01 -10.37
C SER A 694 -2.57 19.28 -10.19
N ASP A 695 -3.59 19.71 -10.94
CA ASP A 695 -4.89 19.02 -11.02
C ASP A 695 -4.77 17.67 -11.76
N ASP A 696 -3.81 17.56 -12.69
CA ASP A 696 -3.50 16.34 -13.44
C ASP A 696 -1.97 16.07 -13.35
N PRO A 697 -1.52 15.36 -12.29
CA PRO A 697 -0.10 15.06 -12.12
C PRO A 697 0.43 14.13 -13.22
N VAL A 698 -0.41 13.26 -13.79
CA VAL A 698 0.00 12.34 -14.87
C VAL A 698 0.32 13.11 -16.14
N LEU A 699 -0.55 14.06 -16.52
CA LEU A 699 -0.31 14.92 -17.66
C LEU A 699 0.91 15.82 -17.45
N SER A 700 1.06 16.38 -16.25
CA SER A 700 2.24 17.18 -15.89
C SER A 700 3.52 16.38 -16.08
N ASP A 701 3.55 15.14 -15.57
CA ASP A 701 4.70 14.25 -15.74
C ASP A 701 4.98 13.92 -17.22
N ILE A 702 3.94 13.67 -18.03
CA ILE A 702 4.09 13.41 -19.47
C ILE A 702 4.69 14.64 -20.17
N LYS A 703 4.20 15.84 -19.85
CA LYS A 703 4.70 17.12 -20.41
C LYS A 703 6.17 17.37 -20.05
N ASP A 704 6.62 16.85 -18.93
CA ASP A 704 7.99 16.97 -18.43
C ASP A 704 9.01 16.05 -19.12
N ILE A 705 8.56 15.01 -19.84
CA ILE A 705 9.44 14.00 -20.46
C ILE A 705 10.54 14.61 -21.33
N PRO A 706 10.26 15.51 -22.30
CA PRO A 706 11.29 16.03 -23.19
C PRO A 706 12.38 16.79 -22.44
N ARG A 707 11.99 17.59 -21.43
CA ARG A 707 12.90 18.35 -20.56
C ARG A 707 13.80 17.43 -19.75
N ILE A 708 13.24 16.42 -19.08
CA ILE A 708 14.02 15.49 -18.26
C ILE A 708 15.00 14.68 -19.13
N CYS A 709 14.55 14.15 -20.28
CA CYS A 709 15.43 13.42 -21.19
C CYS A 709 16.54 14.31 -21.76
N ALA A 710 16.25 15.57 -22.07
CA ALA A 710 17.25 16.54 -22.50
C ALA A 710 18.29 16.84 -21.40
N ASN A 711 17.84 17.08 -20.17
CA ASN A 711 18.73 17.30 -19.02
C ASN A 711 19.66 16.11 -18.79
N ILE A 712 19.12 14.87 -18.85
CA ILE A 712 19.95 13.66 -18.80
C ILE A 712 20.97 13.71 -19.93
N GLN A 713 20.57 13.97 -21.17
CA GLN A 713 21.51 13.98 -22.30
C GLN A 713 22.60 15.05 -22.16
N GLU A 714 22.26 16.26 -21.71
CA GLU A 714 23.20 17.36 -21.47
C GLU A 714 24.18 17.02 -20.35
N GLY A 715 23.70 16.43 -19.25
CA GLY A 715 24.54 16.01 -18.12
C GLY A 715 25.59 14.95 -18.45
N TRP A 716 25.43 14.22 -19.57
CA TRP A 716 26.44 13.29 -20.08
C TRP A 716 27.46 13.95 -21.02
N HIS A 717 27.14 15.10 -21.60
CA HIS A 717 28.07 15.87 -22.45
C HIS A 717 29.05 16.72 -21.62
N ASP A 718 28.59 17.31 -20.52
CA ASP A 718 29.42 18.05 -19.57
C ASP A 718 30.06 17.12 -18.51
N VAL A 719 30.84 17.67 -17.57
CA VAL A 719 31.40 16.91 -16.42
C VAL A 719 30.32 16.75 -15.34
N GLY A 720 29.22 16.08 -15.69
CA GLY A 720 28.11 15.82 -14.77
C GLY A 720 28.36 14.64 -13.84
N LEU A 721 27.62 14.61 -12.73
CA LEU A 721 27.67 13.56 -11.71
C LEU A 721 27.48 12.14 -12.28
N ASN A 722 26.53 11.95 -13.21
CA ASN A 722 26.33 10.67 -13.89
C ASN A 722 27.56 10.22 -14.69
N ARG A 723 28.31 11.15 -15.28
CA ARG A 723 29.51 10.85 -16.05
C ARG A 723 30.67 10.44 -15.14
N MET A 724 30.76 11.02 -13.94
CA MET A 724 31.71 10.58 -12.91
C MET A 724 31.41 9.15 -12.47
N THR A 725 30.15 8.83 -12.17
CA THR A 725 29.72 7.46 -11.87
C THR A 725 30.01 6.50 -13.03
N ALA A 726 29.80 6.94 -14.28
CA ALA A 726 30.10 6.16 -15.48
C ALA A 726 31.59 5.84 -15.60
N TRP A 727 32.48 6.78 -15.24
CA TRP A 727 33.92 6.54 -15.21
C TRP A 727 34.30 5.44 -14.21
N ASN A 728 33.70 5.43 -13.01
CA ASN A 728 33.89 4.35 -12.03
C ASN A 728 33.36 3.01 -12.51
N LEU A 729 32.19 3.00 -13.18
CA LEU A 729 31.66 1.82 -13.84
C LEU A 729 32.63 1.27 -14.89
N SER A 730 33.22 2.16 -15.68
CA SER A 730 34.23 1.79 -16.67
C SER A 730 35.48 1.17 -16.04
N ASN A 731 35.94 1.67 -14.89
CA ASN A 731 37.08 1.06 -14.20
C ASN A 731 36.77 -0.37 -13.74
N CYS A 732 35.60 -0.59 -13.12
CA CYS A 732 35.15 -1.94 -12.73
C CYS A 732 35.04 -2.88 -13.93
N ILE A 733 34.57 -2.38 -15.09
CA ILE A 733 34.50 -3.17 -16.32
C ILE A 733 35.90 -3.51 -16.83
N ARG A 734 36.83 -2.55 -16.85
CA ARG A 734 38.23 -2.79 -17.27
C ARG A 734 38.90 -3.82 -16.37
N GLU A 735 38.71 -3.74 -15.06
CA GLU A 735 39.22 -4.71 -14.08
C GLU A 735 38.66 -6.10 -14.36
N ARG A 736 37.33 -6.22 -14.51
CA ARG A 736 36.65 -7.48 -14.83
C ARG A 736 37.13 -8.08 -16.15
N MET A 737 37.29 -7.24 -17.19
CA MET A 737 37.78 -7.70 -18.50
C MET A 737 39.26 -8.10 -18.45
N THR A 738 40.09 -7.34 -17.74
CA THR A 738 41.52 -7.67 -17.53
C THR A 738 41.67 -9.00 -16.80
N ALA A 739 40.84 -9.24 -15.78
CA ALA A 739 40.80 -10.51 -15.06
C ALA A 739 40.43 -11.69 -15.97
N ARG A 740 39.52 -11.49 -16.94
CA ARG A 740 39.22 -12.48 -17.98
C ARG A 740 40.37 -12.69 -18.96
N VAL A 741 41.04 -11.61 -19.39
CA VAL A 741 42.22 -11.70 -20.28
C VAL A 741 43.36 -12.47 -19.61
N ASN A 742 43.60 -12.22 -18.33
CA ASN A 742 44.67 -12.85 -17.55
C ASN A 742 44.29 -14.25 -17.03
N GLY A 743 43.03 -14.68 -17.21
CA GLY A 743 42.53 -15.97 -16.75
C GLY A 743 42.32 -16.09 -15.23
N SER A 744 42.29 -14.98 -14.49
CA SER A 744 42.02 -14.98 -13.04
C SER A 744 40.54 -15.20 -12.71
N ILE A 745 39.65 -14.99 -13.67
CA ILE A 745 38.24 -15.39 -13.62
C ILE A 745 38.04 -16.55 -14.59
N GLU A 746 37.61 -17.70 -14.07
CA GLU A 746 37.28 -18.85 -14.90
C GLU A 746 36.06 -18.54 -15.78
N CYS A 747 36.24 -18.66 -17.09
CA CYS A 747 35.17 -18.42 -18.06
C CYS A 747 34.27 -19.67 -18.18
N HIS A 748 33.42 -19.92 -17.18
CA HIS A 748 32.39 -20.95 -17.23
C HIS A 748 30.98 -20.34 -17.33
N GLY A 749 30.03 -21.08 -17.91
CA GLY A 749 28.69 -20.58 -18.24
C GLY A 749 27.77 -20.24 -17.06
N ALA A 750 28.28 -20.24 -15.83
CA ALA A 750 27.52 -19.88 -14.62
C ALA A 750 28.08 -18.62 -13.92
N GLN A 751 29.29 -18.15 -14.26
CA GLN A 751 29.92 -16.98 -13.66
C GLN A 751 29.26 -15.70 -14.14
N VAL A 752 28.51 -15.02 -13.27
CA VAL A 752 27.85 -13.75 -13.60
C VAL A 752 28.90 -12.65 -13.72
N ASP A 753 28.87 -11.90 -14.82
CA ASP A 753 29.71 -10.70 -15.00
C ASP A 753 28.97 -9.44 -14.61
N ILE A 754 27.70 -9.33 -15.03
CA ILE A 754 26.84 -8.19 -14.72
C ILE A 754 25.49 -8.72 -14.23
N LEU A 755 25.13 -8.35 -13.00
CA LEU A 755 23.81 -8.60 -12.41
C LEU A 755 23.00 -7.30 -12.43
N VAL A 756 21.80 -7.35 -12.98
CA VAL A 756 20.83 -6.25 -12.97
C VAL A 756 19.64 -6.66 -12.11
N THR A 757 19.20 -5.79 -11.21
CA THR A 757 18.06 -6.10 -10.32
C THR A 757 17.17 -4.89 -10.07
N GLY A 758 15.90 -5.16 -9.76
CA GLY A 758 14.88 -4.16 -9.48
C GLY A 758 13.53 -4.81 -9.18
N CYS A 759 12.47 -4.01 -9.16
CA CYS A 759 11.08 -4.47 -9.01
C CYS A 759 10.15 -3.83 -10.07
N GLU A 760 9.13 -4.59 -10.46
CA GLU A 760 8.04 -4.14 -11.36
C GLU A 760 8.57 -3.37 -12.59
N VAL A 761 8.09 -2.15 -12.83
CA VAL A 761 8.44 -1.33 -14.00
C VAL A 761 9.94 -1.04 -14.07
N SER A 762 10.60 -0.81 -12.93
CA SER A 762 12.05 -0.59 -12.90
C SER A 762 12.81 -1.83 -13.35
N LEU A 763 12.35 -3.03 -12.96
CA LEU A 763 12.94 -4.29 -13.41
C LEU A 763 12.69 -4.53 -14.90
N TRP A 764 11.47 -4.33 -15.40
CA TRP A 764 11.14 -4.61 -16.80
C TRP A 764 11.94 -3.76 -17.79
N VAL A 765 12.15 -2.48 -17.46
CA VAL A 765 13.04 -1.60 -18.24
C VAL A 765 14.49 -2.10 -18.15
N ALA A 766 14.93 -2.51 -16.97
CA ALA A 766 16.29 -3.00 -16.75
C ALA A 766 16.55 -4.37 -17.41
N GLU A 767 15.54 -5.22 -17.56
CA GLU A 767 15.60 -6.48 -18.30
C GLU A 767 15.89 -6.25 -19.79
N GLN A 768 15.32 -5.19 -20.38
CA GLN A 768 15.63 -4.78 -21.75
C GLN A 768 17.10 -4.38 -21.87
N PHE A 769 17.58 -3.52 -20.96
CA PHE A 769 18.99 -3.12 -20.90
C PHE A 769 19.94 -4.33 -20.77
N ALA A 770 19.64 -5.28 -19.89
CA ALA A 770 20.41 -6.50 -19.73
C ALA A 770 20.39 -7.37 -21.00
N SER A 771 19.24 -7.46 -21.69
CA SER A 771 19.12 -8.16 -22.95
C SER A 771 20.00 -7.55 -24.05
N ASP A 772 20.08 -6.23 -24.11
CA ASP A 772 20.86 -5.52 -25.12
C ASP A 772 22.37 -5.62 -24.87
N LEU A 773 22.80 -5.60 -23.61
CA LEU A 773 24.17 -5.97 -23.23
C LEU A 773 24.49 -7.42 -23.64
N GLN A 774 23.59 -8.37 -23.38
CA GLN A 774 23.83 -9.78 -23.66
C GLN A 774 23.96 -10.07 -25.17
N LYS A 775 23.18 -9.36 -26.00
CA LYS A 775 23.31 -9.42 -27.47
C LYS A 775 24.61 -8.80 -27.95
N SER A 776 25.01 -7.68 -27.33
CA SER A 776 26.22 -6.95 -27.74
C SER A 776 27.50 -7.67 -27.32
N PHE A 777 27.48 -8.41 -26.20
CA PHE A 777 28.62 -9.12 -25.61
C PHE A 777 28.28 -10.59 -25.29
N PRO A 778 28.14 -11.47 -26.30
CA PRO A 778 27.63 -12.84 -26.11
C PRO A 778 28.49 -13.76 -25.25
N LYS A 779 29.78 -13.45 -25.01
CA LYS A 779 30.66 -14.25 -24.14
C LYS A 779 30.64 -13.79 -22.68
N LEU A 780 29.96 -12.68 -22.38
CA LEU A 780 29.68 -12.25 -21.00
C LEU A 780 28.38 -12.87 -20.54
N PHE A 781 28.30 -13.24 -19.26
CA PHE A 781 27.08 -13.74 -18.65
C PHE A 781 26.38 -12.60 -17.91
N ILE A 782 25.36 -12.05 -18.55
CA ILE A 782 24.59 -10.92 -18.04
C ILE A 782 23.22 -11.42 -17.58
N LYS A 783 22.83 -11.05 -16.36
CA LYS A 783 21.59 -11.55 -15.77
C LYS A 783 20.74 -10.45 -15.19
N ALA A 784 19.45 -10.43 -15.53
CA ALA A 784 18.44 -9.66 -14.83
C ALA A 784 17.63 -10.58 -13.89
N VAL A 785 17.50 -10.21 -12.62
CA VAL A 785 16.74 -10.95 -11.61
C VAL A 785 15.99 -9.98 -10.70
N SER A 786 14.71 -10.24 -10.43
CA SER A 786 13.94 -9.46 -9.44
C SER A 786 14.64 -9.44 -8.08
N SER A 787 14.66 -8.27 -7.43
CA SER A 787 15.25 -8.13 -6.10
C SER A 787 14.60 -9.05 -5.08
N ASN A 788 13.27 -9.23 -5.15
CA ASN A 788 12.54 -10.16 -4.29
C ASN A 788 13.00 -11.62 -4.49
N LYS A 789 13.36 -11.99 -5.72
CA LYS A 789 13.85 -13.34 -6.02
C LYS A 789 15.27 -13.53 -5.50
N LEU A 790 16.13 -12.52 -5.59
CA LEU A 790 17.48 -12.57 -5.00
C LEU A 790 17.42 -12.69 -3.48
N LEU A 791 16.57 -11.90 -2.82
CA LEU A 791 16.31 -12.01 -1.38
C LEU A 791 15.79 -13.40 -1.00
N GLY A 792 14.84 -13.94 -1.77
CA GLY A 792 14.31 -15.28 -1.53
C GLY A 792 15.32 -16.41 -1.78
N LEU A 793 16.32 -16.21 -2.63
CA LEU A 793 17.33 -17.24 -2.94
C LEU A 793 18.56 -17.17 -2.05
N PHE A 794 19.02 -15.96 -1.71
CA PHE A 794 20.30 -15.72 -1.04
C PHE A 794 20.16 -15.05 0.33
N GLY A 795 18.98 -14.52 0.66
CA GLY A 795 18.70 -13.84 1.93
C GLY A 795 17.97 -14.71 2.96
N GLN A 796 17.85 -16.02 2.76
CA GLN A 796 17.22 -16.93 3.72
C GLN A 796 18.24 -17.48 4.71
N GLU A 797 17.90 -17.51 6.01
CA GLU A 797 18.73 -18.12 7.06
C GLU A 797 18.74 -19.67 6.99
N LEU A 798 17.65 -20.25 6.49
CA LEU A 798 17.56 -21.69 6.22
C LEU A 798 18.25 -22.00 4.89
N ALA A 799 19.35 -22.75 4.96
CA ALA A 799 20.00 -23.33 3.80
C ALA A 799 19.09 -24.42 3.18
N MET A 800 18.03 -24.01 2.49
CA MET A 800 17.23 -24.90 1.68
C MET A 800 18.13 -25.41 0.55
N PRO A 801 18.33 -26.74 0.43
CA PRO A 801 19.12 -27.28 -0.67
C PRO A 801 18.45 -26.90 -2.00
N CYS A 802 19.04 -25.94 -2.71
CA CYS A 802 18.58 -25.47 -4.02
C CYS A 802 18.89 -26.50 -5.13
N THR A 803 19.03 -27.78 -4.79
CA THR A 803 19.34 -28.86 -5.72
C THR A 803 18.15 -29.04 -6.67
N GLY A 804 18.39 -28.84 -7.97
CA GLY A 804 17.35 -28.89 -9.00
C GLY A 804 16.61 -27.56 -9.22
N PHE A 805 16.92 -26.51 -8.45
CA PHE A 805 16.39 -25.18 -8.74
C PHE A 805 17.13 -24.59 -9.95
N PRO A 806 16.43 -23.90 -10.87
CA PRO A 806 17.07 -23.25 -12.01
C PRO A 806 18.09 -22.18 -11.57
N PHE A 807 17.93 -21.63 -10.37
CA PHE A 807 18.85 -20.68 -9.74
C PHE A 807 19.41 -21.33 -8.47
N SER A 808 20.71 -21.61 -8.47
CA SER A 808 21.48 -22.15 -7.35
C SER A 808 22.89 -21.58 -7.40
N GLN A 809 23.68 -21.72 -6.34
CA GLN A 809 25.10 -21.34 -6.37
C GLN A 809 25.90 -22.04 -7.49
N LYS A 810 25.43 -23.18 -8.01
CA LYS A 810 26.06 -23.89 -9.13
C LYS A 810 25.66 -23.35 -10.50
N SER A 811 24.46 -22.77 -10.64
CA SER A 811 23.96 -22.22 -11.91
C SER A 811 24.08 -20.69 -12.00
N LEU A 812 24.30 -20.03 -10.86
CA LEU A 812 24.50 -18.59 -10.73
C LEU A 812 25.67 -18.36 -9.77
N ASP A 813 26.89 -18.43 -10.30
CA ASP A 813 28.08 -18.08 -9.55
C ASP A 813 28.16 -16.54 -9.44
N MET A 814 27.98 -16.08 -8.21
CA MET A 814 27.90 -14.68 -7.79
C MET A 814 29.23 -14.16 -7.23
N LYS A 815 30.36 -14.74 -7.64
CA LYS A 815 31.68 -14.24 -7.25
C LYS A 815 32.02 -12.89 -7.89
N ASP A 816 31.82 -11.83 -7.11
CA ASP A 816 32.17 -10.44 -7.41
C ASP A 816 31.66 -9.92 -8.77
N PRO A 817 30.37 -10.09 -9.12
CA PRO A 817 29.79 -9.52 -10.35
C PRO A 817 29.68 -8.00 -10.23
N ILE A 818 29.62 -7.29 -11.37
CA ILE A 818 29.19 -5.88 -11.37
C ILE A 818 27.67 -5.85 -11.18
N VAL A 819 27.18 -5.18 -10.14
CA VAL A 819 25.76 -5.12 -9.80
C VAL A 819 25.18 -3.76 -10.19
N ILE A 820 24.04 -3.73 -10.87
CA ILE A 820 23.26 -2.52 -11.16
C ILE A 820 21.85 -2.69 -10.60
N ILE A 821 21.51 -1.88 -9.60
CA ILE A 821 20.21 -1.87 -8.94
C ILE A 821 19.38 -0.73 -9.53
N VAL A 822 18.21 -1.03 -10.10
CA VAL A 822 17.34 -0.01 -10.73
C VAL A 822 16.11 0.20 -9.86
N SER A 823 15.97 1.39 -9.28
CA SER A 823 14.89 1.76 -8.38
C SER A 823 14.65 3.26 -8.39
N HIS A 824 13.60 3.73 -9.07
CA HIS A 824 13.28 5.16 -9.15
C HIS A 824 13.23 5.84 -7.77
N SER A 825 12.51 5.29 -6.79
CA SER A 825 12.38 5.90 -5.46
C SER A 825 13.65 5.78 -4.61
N GLY A 826 14.53 4.82 -4.94
CA GLY A 826 15.66 4.42 -4.10
C GLY A 826 15.29 4.02 -2.66
N GLY A 827 14.00 3.78 -2.37
CA GLY A 827 13.47 3.35 -1.06
C GLY A 827 12.48 2.19 -1.17
N THR A 828 12.35 1.59 -2.35
CA THR A 828 11.58 0.35 -2.54
C THR A 828 12.26 -0.78 -1.75
N PHE A 829 11.51 -1.47 -0.88
CA PHE A 829 12.04 -2.48 0.03
C PHE A 829 12.92 -3.54 -0.66
N GLY A 830 12.42 -4.18 -1.72
CA GLY A 830 13.14 -5.25 -2.42
C GLY A 830 14.54 -4.82 -2.88
N PRO A 831 14.66 -3.76 -3.71
CA PRO A 831 15.95 -3.23 -4.15
C PRO A 831 16.84 -2.75 -2.99
N LEU A 832 16.29 -2.11 -1.96
CA LEU A 832 17.05 -1.63 -0.80
C LEU A 832 17.68 -2.78 0.00
N ALA A 833 16.88 -3.76 0.42
CA ALA A 833 17.38 -4.92 1.13
C ALA A 833 18.36 -5.73 0.27
N CYS A 834 18.09 -5.84 -1.04
CA CYS A 834 18.98 -6.51 -1.98
C CYS A 834 20.33 -5.79 -2.11
N SER A 835 20.36 -4.46 -2.03
CA SER A 835 21.61 -3.70 -2.05
C SER A 835 22.53 -4.05 -0.89
N ASN A 836 21.96 -4.38 0.27
CA ASN A 836 22.72 -4.85 1.44
C ASN A 836 23.22 -6.29 1.27
N LEU A 837 22.30 -7.19 0.90
CA LEU A 837 22.62 -8.59 0.65
C LEU A 837 23.79 -8.73 -0.33
N LEU A 838 23.76 -7.95 -1.41
CA LEU A 838 24.75 -8.01 -2.48
C LEU A 838 26.13 -7.48 -2.08
N GLN A 839 26.27 -6.75 -0.98
CA GLN A 839 27.59 -6.31 -0.46
C GLN A 839 28.47 -7.51 -0.08
N SER A 840 27.86 -8.60 0.37
CA SER A 840 28.58 -9.85 0.69
C SER A 840 29.06 -10.61 -0.56
N PHE A 841 28.52 -10.27 -1.74
CA PHE A 841 28.84 -10.94 -3.00
C PHE A 841 29.71 -10.10 -3.94
N SER A 842 29.60 -8.76 -3.85
CA SER A 842 30.22 -7.86 -4.80
C SER A 842 30.74 -6.59 -4.16
N SER A 843 31.94 -6.20 -4.58
CA SER A 843 32.55 -4.90 -4.33
C SER A 843 32.22 -3.86 -5.40
N SER A 844 31.43 -4.20 -6.42
CA SER A 844 31.13 -3.33 -7.56
C SER A 844 29.62 -3.12 -7.72
N ILE A 845 28.99 -2.43 -6.75
CA ILE A 845 27.55 -2.19 -6.73
C ILE A 845 27.24 -0.76 -7.16
N PHE A 846 26.32 -0.61 -8.12
CA PHE A 846 25.81 0.66 -8.62
C PHE A 846 24.29 0.72 -8.48
N THR A 847 23.74 1.93 -8.38
CA THR A 847 22.29 2.15 -8.35
C THR A 847 21.84 3.17 -9.38
N VAL A 848 20.62 3.02 -9.89
CA VAL A 848 19.92 3.96 -10.77
C VAL A 848 18.66 4.42 -10.05
N THR A 849 18.64 5.69 -9.63
CA THR A 849 17.60 6.30 -8.79
C THR A 849 17.10 7.62 -9.39
N SER A 850 16.01 8.17 -8.84
CA SER A 850 15.51 9.50 -9.24
C SER A 850 16.46 10.61 -8.83
N GLU A 851 17.11 10.46 -7.68
CA GLU A 851 17.94 11.46 -7.00
C GLU A 851 19.16 10.77 -6.36
N TRP A 852 20.16 11.57 -5.97
CA TRP A 852 21.38 11.04 -5.36
C TRP A 852 21.18 10.62 -3.90
N ASP A 853 20.47 11.44 -3.11
CA ASP A 853 20.23 11.23 -1.68
C ASP A 853 19.01 10.34 -1.36
N THR A 854 18.87 9.25 -2.11
CA THR A 854 17.91 8.19 -1.79
C THR A 854 18.50 7.21 -0.78
N GLN A 855 17.67 6.37 -0.13
CA GLN A 855 18.14 5.42 0.89
C GLN A 855 19.22 4.45 0.35
N ILE A 856 19.00 3.87 -0.84
CA ILE A 856 20.02 3.04 -1.52
C ILE A 856 21.26 3.87 -1.84
N GLY A 857 21.09 5.12 -2.29
CA GLY A 857 22.19 6.03 -2.58
C GLY A 857 23.10 6.25 -1.37
N LYS A 858 22.51 6.63 -0.23
CA LYS A 858 23.26 6.81 1.03
C LYS A 858 23.97 5.51 1.47
N GLN A 859 23.33 4.35 1.29
CA GLN A 859 23.91 3.05 1.63
C GLN A 859 25.12 2.69 0.76
N LEU A 860 25.11 3.03 -0.52
CA LEU A 860 26.29 2.81 -1.35
C LEU A 860 27.43 3.78 -1.01
N ARG A 861 27.15 5.00 -0.57
CA ARG A 861 28.22 5.94 -0.17
C ARG A 861 28.97 5.48 1.08
N SER A 862 28.29 4.91 2.07
CA SER A 862 28.99 4.35 3.24
C SER A 862 29.96 3.22 2.88
N MET A 863 29.72 2.50 1.79
CA MET A 863 30.60 1.39 1.37
C MET A 863 31.92 1.83 0.74
N TYR A 864 31.93 2.90 -0.06
CA TYR A 864 33.05 3.20 -0.98
C TYR A 864 33.82 4.50 -0.69
N SER A 865 33.31 5.35 0.21
CA SER A 865 33.77 6.70 0.62
C SER A 865 32.83 7.83 0.19
N ASP A 866 32.83 8.92 0.96
CA ASP A 866 32.04 10.13 0.70
C ASP A 866 32.61 10.99 -0.45
N ASP A 867 33.71 10.57 -1.10
CA ASP A 867 34.27 11.30 -2.25
C ASP A 867 33.39 11.10 -3.49
N LEU A 868 32.97 12.21 -4.11
CA LEU A 868 32.22 12.26 -5.36
C LEU A 868 32.94 11.47 -6.49
N LEU A 869 34.27 11.42 -6.47
CA LEU A 869 35.07 10.66 -7.45
C LEU A 869 34.90 9.14 -7.33
N SER A 870 34.41 8.63 -6.20
CA SER A 870 34.13 7.20 -5.99
C SER A 870 32.66 6.81 -6.21
N SER A 871 31.84 7.74 -6.74
CA SER A 871 30.39 7.57 -6.85
C SER A 871 29.96 6.28 -7.57
N ARG A 872 28.93 5.66 -7.00
CA ARG A 872 28.21 4.48 -7.51
C ARG A 872 26.74 4.77 -7.84
N ILE A 873 26.35 6.04 -7.89
CA ILE A 873 24.95 6.46 -8.01
C ILE A 873 24.72 7.14 -9.36
N PHE A 874 23.80 6.59 -10.14
CA PHE A 874 23.24 7.24 -11.31
C PHE A 874 21.88 7.81 -10.96
N SER A 875 21.62 9.04 -11.39
CA SER A 875 20.36 9.74 -11.16
C SER A 875 19.68 10.14 -12.47
N THR A 876 18.38 9.90 -12.56
CA THR A 876 17.56 10.40 -13.68
C THR A 876 17.23 11.89 -13.54
N GLU A 877 17.54 12.50 -12.38
CA GLU A 877 17.28 13.89 -12.02
C GLU A 877 15.83 14.35 -12.17
N CYS A 878 14.90 13.40 -12.32
CA CYS A 878 13.49 13.71 -12.42
C CYS A 878 12.86 14.03 -11.07
N GLY A 879 13.58 13.87 -9.96
CA GLY A 879 13.07 14.15 -8.62
C GLY A 879 11.89 13.26 -8.22
N VAL A 880 11.22 13.64 -7.14
CA VAL A 880 10.01 12.98 -6.68
C VAL A 880 8.86 13.21 -7.66
N ARG A 881 8.14 12.14 -8.00
CA ARG A 881 6.97 12.17 -8.89
C ARG A 881 5.72 11.67 -8.16
N PRO A 882 4.69 12.54 -7.97
CA PRO A 882 3.50 12.22 -7.19
C PRO A 882 2.40 11.49 -8.00
N ALA A 883 2.65 11.09 -9.25
CA ALA A 883 1.72 10.21 -9.95
C ALA A 883 1.97 8.74 -9.58
N GLU A 884 0.96 8.03 -9.04
CA GLU A 884 1.03 6.58 -8.84
C GLU A 884 1.33 5.82 -10.15
N PRO A 885 0.68 6.13 -11.30
CA PRO A 885 1.06 5.53 -12.57
C PRO A 885 2.39 6.11 -13.08
N CYS A 886 3.45 5.29 -13.07
CA CYS A 886 4.76 5.66 -13.58
C CYS A 886 4.73 6.09 -15.05
N SER A 887 5.06 7.35 -15.33
CA SER A 887 5.15 7.93 -16.67
C SER A 887 6.59 8.37 -16.99
N VAL A 888 6.98 9.57 -16.56
CA VAL A 888 8.31 10.16 -16.81
C VAL A 888 9.44 9.35 -16.19
N SER A 889 9.21 8.74 -15.02
CA SER A 889 10.19 7.88 -14.35
C SER A 889 10.64 6.71 -15.23
N VAL A 890 9.73 6.12 -16.01
CA VAL A 890 10.01 4.99 -16.90
C VAL A 890 10.88 5.44 -18.07
N VAL A 891 10.49 6.54 -18.72
CA VAL A 891 11.20 7.07 -19.89
C VAL A 891 12.57 7.61 -19.50
N ALA A 892 12.68 8.32 -18.38
CA ALA A 892 13.93 8.85 -17.85
C ALA A 892 14.91 7.72 -17.46
N THR A 893 14.40 6.64 -16.82
CA THR A 893 15.23 5.47 -16.50
C THR A 893 15.74 4.78 -17.78
N HIS A 894 14.88 4.63 -18.79
CA HIS A 894 15.28 4.06 -20.09
C HIS A 894 16.34 4.93 -20.79
N GLN A 895 16.15 6.26 -20.80
CA GLN A 895 17.12 7.22 -21.36
C GLN A 895 18.49 7.08 -20.68
N LEU A 896 18.50 7.04 -19.34
CA LEU A 896 19.74 6.93 -18.56
C LEU A 896 20.44 5.58 -18.77
N LEU A 897 19.69 4.47 -18.79
CA LEU A 897 20.25 3.15 -19.07
C LEU A 897 20.81 3.03 -20.49
N THR A 898 20.25 3.77 -21.46
CA THR A 898 20.81 3.84 -22.82
C THR A 898 22.19 4.51 -22.81
N ASN A 899 22.35 5.62 -22.08
CA ASN A 899 23.66 6.27 -21.93
C ASN A 899 24.67 5.38 -21.18
N ILE A 900 24.21 4.67 -20.14
CA ILE A 900 25.05 3.69 -19.43
C ILE A 900 25.48 2.58 -20.39
N PHE A 901 24.58 2.05 -21.21
CA PHE A 901 24.89 1.03 -22.21
C PHE A 901 25.97 1.50 -23.19
N GLU A 902 25.81 2.70 -23.76
CA GLU A 902 26.81 3.30 -24.66
C GLU A 902 28.19 3.40 -24.00
N HIS A 903 28.22 3.78 -22.71
CA HIS A 903 29.44 3.91 -21.94
C HIS A 903 30.12 2.56 -21.62
N ILE A 904 29.34 1.53 -21.30
CA ILE A 904 29.85 0.16 -21.14
C ILE A 904 30.46 -0.32 -22.46
N ALA A 905 29.73 -0.10 -23.56
CA ALA A 905 30.13 -0.59 -24.86
C ALA A 905 31.40 0.08 -25.37
N ILE A 906 31.51 1.41 -25.27
CA ILE A 906 32.73 2.13 -25.68
C ILE A 906 33.94 1.67 -24.87
N THR A 907 33.79 1.41 -23.56
CA THR A 907 34.88 0.91 -22.72
C THR A 907 35.38 -0.47 -23.15
N ILE A 908 34.48 -1.38 -23.51
CA ILE A 908 34.84 -2.72 -23.98
C ILE A 908 35.48 -2.68 -25.37
N ILE A 909 34.89 -1.96 -26.33
CA ILE A 909 35.40 -1.98 -27.72
C ILE A 909 36.65 -1.13 -27.94
N SER A 910 36.95 -0.20 -27.02
CA SER A 910 38.16 0.62 -27.09
C SER A 910 39.45 -0.20 -26.93
N ASP A 911 39.35 -1.41 -26.38
CA ASP A 911 40.46 -2.35 -26.27
C ASP A 911 40.17 -3.64 -27.07
N SER A 912 41.06 -3.95 -28.01
CA SER A 912 40.93 -5.13 -28.86
C SER A 912 40.90 -6.46 -28.07
N GLN A 913 41.59 -6.55 -26.94
CA GLN A 913 41.60 -7.73 -26.08
C GLN A 913 40.26 -7.89 -25.36
N PHE A 914 39.70 -6.79 -24.84
CA PHE A 914 38.39 -6.78 -24.19
C PHE A 914 37.27 -7.13 -25.17
N SER A 915 37.32 -6.58 -26.38
CA SER A 915 36.42 -6.93 -27.48
C SER A 915 36.44 -8.43 -27.79
N HIS A 916 37.63 -9.06 -27.79
CA HIS A 916 37.77 -10.48 -28.09
C HIS A 916 37.22 -11.39 -26.97
N VAL A 917 37.50 -11.08 -25.70
CA VAL A 917 37.05 -11.90 -24.55
C VAL A 917 35.57 -11.73 -24.25
N SER A 918 34.99 -10.55 -24.50
CA SER A 918 33.54 -10.30 -24.40
C SER A 918 32.75 -10.83 -25.60
N GLY A 919 33.43 -11.07 -26.72
CA GLY A 919 32.81 -11.48 -27.98
C GLY A 919 32.01 -10.35 -28.65
N ALA A 920 32.42 -9.09 -28.44
CA ALA A 920 31.69 -7.92 -28.87
C ALA A 920 31.23 -8.02 -30.34
N GLN A 921 29.92 -7.88 -30.55
CA GLN A 921 29.31 -7.80 -31.88
C GLN A 921 29.01 -6.36 -32.29
N ILE A 922 28.94 -5.44 -31.32
CA ILE A 922 28.73 -4.02 -31.53
C ILE A 922 29.99 -3.34 -32.06
N THR A 923 29.84 -2.46 -33.04
CA THR A 923 30.94 -1.68 -33.62
C THR A 923 30.92 -0.22 -33.16
N GLN A 924 32.03 0.49 -33.37
CA GLN A 924 32.08 1.94 -33.11
C GLN A 924 31.07 2.73 -33.94
N GLN A 925 30.79 2.28 -35.17
CA GLN A 925 29.79 2.91 -36.04
C GLN A 925 28.36 2.71 -35.52
N ASP A 926 28.08 1.54 -34.95
CA ASP A 926 26.78 1.26 -34.32
C ASP A 926 26.55 2.18 -33.12
N LEU A 927 27.58 2.38 -32.28
CA LEU A 927 27.52 3.31 -31.15
C LEU A 927 27.32 4.76 -31.58
N GLN A 928 28.05 5.24 -32.59
CA GLN A 928 27.85 6.60 -33.12
C GLN A 928 26.43 6.79 -33.67
N THR A 929 25.86 5.73 -34.27
CA THR A 929 24.49 5.76 -34.77
C THR A 929 23.48 5.76 -33.62
N LEU A 930 23.72 4.97 -32.57
CA LEU A 930 22.88 4.93 -31.37
C LEU A 930 22.89 6.28 -30.65
N GLU A 931 24.08 6.84 -30.38
CA GLU A 931 24.24 8.16 -29.73
C GLU A 931 23.48 9.25 -30.50
N ARG A 932 23.62 9.28 -31.84
CA ARG A 932 22.89 10.21 -32.68
C ARG A 932 21.37 10.00 -32.57
N CYS A 933 20.90 8.76 -32.69
CA CYS A 933 19.47 8.45 -32.59
C CYS A 933 18.91 8.82 -31.21
N ASN A 934 19.67 8.58 -30.16
CA ASN A 934 19.33 8.89 -28.78
C ASN A 934 19.16 10.41 -28.57
N ARG A 935 20.08 11.22 -29.13
CA ARG A 935 19.97 12.68 -29.14
C ARG A 935 18.80 13.20 -29.98
N ASP A 936 18.64 12.67 -31.19
CA ASP A 936 17.58 13.07 -32.11
C ASP A 936 16.18 12.65 -31.60
N ASN A 937 16.10 11.62 -30.75
CA ASN A 937 14.86 11.14 -30.13
C ASN A 937 14.19 12.19 -29.23
N ILE A 938 14.95 13.11 -28.62
CA ILE A 938 14.38 14.20 -27.80
C ILE A 938 13.40 15.02 -28.65
N LYS A 939 13.75 15.36 -29.89
CA LYS A 939 12.86 16.10 -30.81
C LYS A 939 11.60 15.31 -31.18
N ALA A 940 11.71 13.98 -31.26
CA ALA A 940 10.55 13.12 -31.47
C ALA A 940 9.62 13.14 -30.26
N LEU A 941 10.18 13.12 -29.04
CA LEU A 941 9.42 13.25 -27.80
C LEU A 941 8.69 14.60 -27.72
N GLU A 942 9.33 15.70 -28.14
CA GLU A 942 8.64 17.01 -28.21
C GLU A 942 7.38 16.95 -29.08
N GLU A 943 7.47 16.35 -30.28
CA GLU A 943 6.34 16.24 -31.20
C GLU A 943 5.24 15.28 -30.70
N ILE A 944 5.60 14.24 -29.92
CA ILE A 944 4.66 13.28 -29.32
C ILE A 944 3.92 13.90 -28.13
N VAL A 945 4.63 14.66 -27.31
CA VAL A 945 4.13 15.24 -26.04
C VAL A 945 3.48 16.61 -26.22
N GLY A 946 3.92 17.38 -27.22
CA GLY A 946 3.43 18.73 -27.51
C GLY A 946 4.17 19.86 -26.75
N VAL A 947 5.26 19.54 -26.06
CA VAL A 947 6.06 20.47 -25.26
C VAL A 947 7.53 20.31 -25.63
N ASP A 948 8.27 21.41 -25.73
CA ASP A 948 9.70 21.36 -26.03
C ASP A 948 10.56 21.00 -24.81
N SER A 949 11.87 20.80 -25.01
CA SER A 949 12.79 20.50 -23.91
C SER A 949 12.94 21.61 -22.86
N LYS A 950 12.41 22.82 -23.11
CA LYS A 950 12.41 23.93 -22.15
C LYS A 950 11.14 23.97 -21.30
N GLY A 951 10.12 23.20 -21.68
CA GLY A 951 8.81 23.20 -21.04
C GLY A 951 7.79 24.10 -21.71
N ASP A 952 8.11 24.69 -22.87
CA ASP A 952 7.20 25.57 -23.62
C ASP A 952 6.36 24.76 -24.62
N GLU A 953 5.10 25.14 -24.82
CA GLU A 953 4.23 24.48 -25.80
C GLU A 953 4.74 24.71 -27.23
N ILE A 954 4.83 23.64 -28.02
CA ILE A 954 5.32 23.74 -29.39
C ILE A 954 4.27 24.39 -30.31
N HIS A 955 4.74 25.12 -31.32
CA HIS A 955 3.84 25.78 -32.28
C HIS A 955 2.86 24.79 -32.94
N GLU A 956 1.61 25.20 -33.14
CA GLU A 956 0.49 24.36 -33.59
C GLU A 956 0.79 23.53 -34.85
N ARG A 957 1.57 24.05 -35.79
CA ARG A 957 1.99 23.32 -37.00
C ARG A 957 2.89 22.10 -36.72
N ARG A 958 3.56 22.04 -35.56
CA ARG A 958 4.39 20.92 -35.10
C ARG A 958 3.63 19.95 -34.17
N MET A 959 2.43 20.30 -33.71
CA MET A 959 1.61 19.47 -32.80
C MET A 959 0.81 18.35 -33.49
N ALA A 960 1.04 18.07 -34.78
CA ALA A 960 0.20 17.15 -35.53
C ALA A 960 0.15 15.73 -34.92
N THR A 961 1.30 15.21 -34.46
CA THR A 961 1.40 13.88 -33.84
C THR A 961 0.68 13.82 -32.49
N GLU A 962 0.96 14.76 -31.59
CA GLU A 962 0.26 14.91 -30.30
C GLU A 962 -1.26 15.00 -30.50
N GLN A 963 -1.71 15.87 -31.40
CA GLN A 963 -3.13 16.06 -31.67
C GLN A 963 -3.78 14.77 -32.23
N GLU A 964 -3.07 14.01 -33.05
CA GLU A 964 -3.57 12.74 -33.56
C GLU A 964 -3.69 11.67 -32.47
N LEU A 965 -2.71 11.61 -31.56
CA LEU A 965 -2.70 10.72 -30.40
C LEU A 965 -3.83 11.09 -29.43
N ARG A 966 -3.98 12.37 -29.08
CA ARG A 966 -5.08 12.88 -28.25
C ARG A 966 -6.43 12.55 -28.84
N LYS A 967 -6.65 12.86 -30.13
CA LYS A 967 -7.92 12.57 -30.81
C LYS A 967 -8.25 11.07 -30.80
N ALA A 968 -7.24 10.19 -30.88
CA ALA A 968 -7.45 8.74 -30.74
C ALA A 968 -7.78 8.35 -29.29
N GLY A 969 -7.09 8.94 -28.31
CA GLY A 969 -7.37 8.77 -26.89
C GLY A 969 -8.77 9.24 -26.49
N ASP A 970 -9.21 10.40 -26.98
CA ASP A 970 -10.55 10.97 -26.72
C ASP A 970 -11.65 10.05 -27.26
N LEU A 971 -11.46 9.48 -28.45
CA LEU A 971 -12.37 8.50 -29.02
C LEU A 971 -12.49 7.25 -28.11
N TRP A 972 -11.36 6.77 -27.59
CA TRP A 972 -11.33 5.62 -26.69
C TRP A 972 -11.93 5.94 -25.31
N ALA A 973 -11.67 7.14 -24.78
CA ALA A 973 -12.28 7.62 -23.55
C ALA A 973 -13.81 7.67 -23.68
N ASP A 974 -14.31 8.16 -24.82
CA ASP A 974 -15.74 8.11 -25.15
C ASP A 974 -16.30 6.69 -25.22
N HIS A 975 -15.51 5.71 -25.68
CA HIS A 975 -15.91 4.30 -25.70
C HIS A 975 -16.00 3.71 -24.30
N ILE A 976 -15.10 4.12 -23.40
CA ILE A 976 -15.05 3.67 -22.02
C ILE A 976 -16.20 4.30 -21.21
N LEU A 977 -16.44 5.59 -21.39
CA LEU A 977 -17.46 6.36 -20.67
C LEU A 977 -18.88 6.22 -21.24
N GLU A 978 -19.06 5.48 -22.33
CA GLU A 978 -20.36 5.26 -22.99
C GLU A 978 -21.46 4.87 -22.01
N ASN A 979 -21.20 3.91 -21.13
CA ASN A 979 -22.19 3.41 -20.18
C ASN A 979 -22.52 4.45 -19.11
N THR A 980 -21.52 5.20 -18.64
CA THR A 980 -21.72 6.29 -17.69
C THR A 980 -22.58 7.39 -18.30
N LYS A 981 -22.28 7.82 -19.54
CA LYS A 981 -23.08 8.82 -20.27
C LYS A 981 -24.52 8.34 -20.48
N ALA A 982 -24.71 7.10 -20.93
CA ALA A 982 -26.04 6.53 -21.14
C ALA A 982 -26.84 6.42 -19.84
N TYR A 983 -26.19 6.10 -18.72
CA TYR A 983 -26.81 6.06 -17.40
C TYR A 983 -27.28 7.44 -16.93
N ILE A 984 -26.45 8.48 -17.10
CA ILE A 984 -26.83 9.86 -16.78
C ILE A 984 -28.03 10.31 -17.63
N MET A 985 -28.02 10.05 -18.94
CA MET A 985 -29.16 10.35 -19.82
C MET A 985 -30.44 9.63 -19.39
N THR A 986 -30.33 8.36 -19.00
CA THR A 986 -31.43 7.53 -18.49
C THR A 986 -32.02 8.14 -17.22
N PHE A 987 -31.15 8.51 -16.27
CA PHE A 987 -31.53 9.12 -15.00
C PHE A 987 -32.25 10.46 -15.20
N VAL A 988 -31.70 11.34 -16.05
CA VAL A 988 -32.32 12.64 -16.36
C VAL A 988 -33.69 12.44 -17.01
N TYR A 989 -33.80 11.54 -17.98
CA TYR A 989 -35.09 11.25 -18.62
C TYR A 989 -36.12 10.77 -17.60
N ILE A 990 -35.78 9.81 -16.74
CA ILE A 990 -36.70 9.27 -15.73
C ILE A 990 -37.15 10.38 -14.77
N ILE A 991 -36.24 11.22 -14.26
CA ILE A 991 -36.61 12.33 -13.38
C ILE A 991 -37.60 13.25 -14.08
N VAL A 992 -37.27 13.70 -15.30
CA VAL A 992 -38.11 14.65 -16.04
C VAL A 992 -39.50 14.07 -16.32
N THR A 993 -39.58 12.85 -16.84
CA THR A 993 -40.87 12.25 -17.24
C THR A 993 -41.72 11.81 -16.06
N VAL A 994 -41.11 11.41 -14.94
CA VAL A 994 -41.83 11.07 -13.71
C VAL A 994 -42.33 12.34 -13.02
N THR A 995 -41.52 13.40 -12.91
CA THR A 995 -41.92 14.67 -12.29
C THR A 995 -43.01 15.37 -13.09
N ILE A 996 -42.92 15.37 -14.42
CA ILE A 996 -43.94 15.97 -15.30
C ILE A 996 -45.20 15.09 -15.40
N GLY A 997 -45.11 13.80 -15.05
CA GLY A 997 -46.22 12.84 -15.12
C GLY A 997 -46.48 12.27 -16.52
N TYR A 998 -45.91 12.88 -17.56
CA TYR A 998 -46.05 12.47 -18.96
C TYR A 998 -44.77 11.78 -19.46
N GLY A 999 -44.84 10.45 -19.64
CA GLY A 999 -43.83 9.71 -20.42
C GLY A 999 -43.89 10.09 -21.90
N LEU A 1000 -42.88 9.76 -22.70
CA LEU A 1000 -42.82 10.19 -24.12
C LEU A 1000 -44.08 9.79 -24.90
N ILE A 1001 -44.52 8.53 -24.82
CA ILE A 1001 -45.67 8.05 -25.59
C ILE A 1001 -46.96 8.60 -25.00
N SER A 1002 -47.13 8.56 -23.68
CA SER A 1002 -48.34 9.10 -23.03
C SER A 1002 -48.45 10.62 -23.20
N GLY A 1003 -47.33 11.35 -23.24
CA GLY A 1003 -47.27 12.79 -23.48
C GLY A 1003 -47.64 13.15 -24.91
N ILE A 1004 -47.12 12.41 -25.90
CA ILE A 1004 -47.51 12.58 -27.31
C ILE A 1004 -49.00 12.23 -27.49
N ALA A 1005 -49.48 11.15 -26.87
CA ALA A 1005 -50.88 10.75 -26.94
C ALA A 1005 -51.82 11.81 -26.31
N ALA A 1006 -51.43 12.36 -25.16
CA ALA A 1006 -52.16 13.46 -24.52
C ALA A 1006 -52.15 14.73 -25.38
N ALA A 1007 -51.01 15.10 -25.96
CA ALA A 1007 -50.89 16.25 -26.86
C ALA A 1007 -51.69 16.07 -28.17
N ALA A 1008 -51.83 14.83 -28.64
CA ALA A 1008 -52.66 14.48 -29.80
C ALA A 1008 -54.16 14.36 -29.47
N GLY A 1009 -54.59 14.63 -28.23
CA GLY A 1009 -55.99 14.64 -27.82
C GLY A 1009 -56.59 13.27 -27.50
N LEU A 1010 -55.78 12.24 -27.26
CA LEU A 1010 -56.27 10.89 -26.94
C LEU A 1010 -56.77 10.83 -25.47
N GLN A 1011 -58.09 10.81 -25.28
CA GLN A 1011 -58.74 10.83 -23.96
C GLN A 1011 -59.46 9.51 -23.59
N SER A 1012 -58.94 8.36 -24.03
CA SER A 1012 -59.59 7.07 -23.78
C SER A 1012 -58.92 6.27 -22.65
N ASP A 1013 -59.72 5.80 -21.69
CA ASP A 1013 -59.24 5.09 -20.49
C ASP A 1013 -58.48 3.79 -20.80
N TRP A 1014 -58.91 3.03 -21.81
CA TRP A 1014 -58.18 1.82 -22.23
C TRP A 1014 -56.85 2.16 -22.94
N ALA A 1015 -56.83 3.27 -23.69
CA ALA A 1015 -55.65 3.73 -24.39
C ALA A 1015 -54.58 4.24 -23.42
N PHE A 1016 -54.98 4.82 -22.28
CA PHE A 1016 -54.08 5.24 -21.21
C PHE A 1016 -53.20 4.09 -20.68
N TYR A 1017 -53.78 2.92 -20.43
CA TYR A 1017 -53.01 1.76 -19.96
C TYR A 1017 -52.05 1.23 -21.04
N ILE A 1018 -52.45 1.28 -22.31
CA ILE A 1018 -51.61 0.86 -23.44
C ILE A 1018 -50.43 1.82 -23.64
N THR A 1019 -50.66 3.15 -23.61
CA THR A 1019 -49.57 4.12 -23.76
C THR A 1019 -48.59 4.05 -22.60
N ARG A 1020 -49.07 3.84 -21.36
CA ARG A 1020 -48.21 3.62 -20.19
C ARG A 1020 -47.44 2.30 -20.26
N PHE A 1021 -48.05 1.24 -20.81
CA PHE A 1021 -47.35 -0.02 -21.06
C PHE A 1021 -46.16 0.20 -21.99
N PHE A 1022 -46.33 0.91 -23.11
CA PHE A 1022 -45.21 1.21 -23.99
C PHE A 1022 -44.18 2.19 -23.39
N ASP A 1023 -44.61 3.17 -22.59
CA ASP A 1023 -43.67 4.00 -21.80
C ASP A 1023 -42.84 3.13 -20.84
N ALA A 1024 -43.43 2.10 -20.22
CA ALA A 1024 -42.71 1.15 -19.37
C ALA A 1024 -41.66 0.34 -20.15
N PHE A 1025 -41.94 -0.04 -21.41
CA PHE A 1025 -40.93 -0.64 -22.29
C PHE A 1025 -39.79 0.33 -22.59
N ILE A 1026 -40.09 1.61 -22.80
CA ILE A 1026 -39.06 2.65 -22.99
C ILE A 1026 -38.20 2.74 -21.73
N TYR A 1027 -38.77 2.81 -20.53
CA TYR A 1027 -38.00 2.84 -19.28
C TYR A 1027 -37.12 1.61 -19.09
N PHE A 1028 -37.62 0.41 -19.42
CA PHE A 1028 -36.86 -0.83 -19.30
C PHE A 1028 -35.63 -0.88 -20.22
N TRP A 1029 -35.79 -0.43 -21.47
CA TRP A 1029 -34.73 -0.44 -22.49
C TRP A 1029 -33.94 0.87 -22.60
N LEU A 1030 -34.22 1.85 -21.73
CA LEU A 1030 -33.69 3.20 -21.83
C LEU A 1030 -32.15 3.27 -21.85
N PRO A 1031 -31.41 2.48 -21.05
CA PRO A 1031 -29.95 2.44 -21.16
C PRO A 1031 -29.46 2.02 -22.55
N GLN A 1032 -30.05 0.97 -23.15
CA GLN A 1032 -29.70 0.47 -24.47
C GLN A 1032 -30.09 1.45 -25.58
N ILE A 1033 -31.24 2.12 -25.44
CA ILE A 1033 -31.68 3.18 -26.34
C ILE A 1033 -30.68 4.35 -26.31
N ASN A 1034 -30.30 4.81 -25.11
CA ASN A 1034 -29.35 5.91 -24.95
C ASN A 1034 -27.94 5.57 -25.47
N VAL A 1035 -27.45 4.34 -25.26
CA VAL A 1035 -26.21 3.87 -25.90
C VAL A 1035 -26.33 3.92 -27.42
N THR A 1036 -27.47 3.50 -27.98
CA THR A 1036 -27.71 3.51 -29.42
C THR A 1036 -27.74 4.95 -29.96
N ILE A 1037 -28.41 5.88 -29.27
CA ILE A 1037 -28.44 7.30 -29.60
C ILE A 1037 -27.03 7.89 -29.57
N LEU A 1038 -26.25 7.64 -28.51
CA LEU A 1038 -24.87 8.10 -28.40
C LEU A 1038 -24.02 7.62 -29.58
N ARG A 1039 -24.11 6.34 -29.92
CA ARG A 1039 -23.37 5.78 -31.06
C ARG A 1039 -23.83 6.34 -32.40
N LEU A 1040 -25.12 6.59 -32.60
CA LEU A 1040 -25.64 7.22 -33.82
C LEU A 1040 -25.09 8.64 -33.97
N ILE A 1041 -25.11 9.44 -32.90
CA ILE A 1041 -24.58 10.80 -32.88
C ILE A 1041 -23.07 10.81 -33.15
N GLN A 1042 -22.33 9.89 -32.54
CA GLN A 1042 -20.88 9.78 -32.68
C GLN A 1042 -20.43 9.02 -33.95
N GLY A 1043 -21.36 8.54 -34.79
CA GLY A 1043 -21.03 7.76 -35.99
C GLY A 1043 -20.35 6.41 -35.72
N ARG A 1044 -20.58 5.83 -34.53
CA ARG A 1044 -19.92 4.59 -34.06
C ARG A 1044 -20.69 3.34 -34.48
N ASN A 1045 -20.00 2.19 -34.49
CA ASN A 1045 -20.63 0.92 -34.83
C ASN A 1045 -21.67 0.51 -33.78
N LEU A 1046 -22.93 0.48 -34.20
CA LEU A 1046 -24.07 0.15 -33.34
C LEU A 1046 -23.99 -1.26 -32.74
N ARG A 1047 -23.24 -2.17 -33.37
CA ARG A 1047 -23.16 -3.58 -32.97
C ARG A 1047 -22.09 -3.85 -31.91
N HIS A 1048 -21.28 -2.87 -31.50
CA HIS A 1048 -20.31 -3.06 -30.41
C HIS A 1048 -20.99 -3.53 -29.12
N ARG A 1049 -20.30 -4.31 -28.28
CA ARG A 1049 -20.89 -4.81 -27.04
C ARG A 1049 -21.24 -3.62 -26.15
N MET A 1050 -22.43 -3.59 -25.55
CA MET A 1050 -22.88 -2.45 -24.71
C MET A 1050 -22.43 -2.57 -23.24
N VAL A 1051 -21.65 -3.59 -22.89
CA VAL A 1051 -21.14 -3.85 -21.52
C VAL A 1051 -19.65 -4.10 -21.58
N GLY A 1052 -18.93 -3.85 -20.48
CA GLY A 1052 -17.51 -4.21 -20.25
C GLY A 1052 -16.53 -3.74 -21.33
N ARG A 1053 -15.54 -2.93 -20.97
CA ARG A 1053 -14.50 -2.49 -21.91
C ARG A 1053 -13.19 -3.18 -21.60
N THR A 1054 -12.51 -3.60 -22.67
CA THR A 1054 -11.19 -4.20 -22.59
C THR A 1054 -10.26 -3.45 -23.51
N VAL A 1055 -9.14 -2.99 -22.95
CA VAL A 1055 -7.99 -2.45 -23.70
C VAL A 1055 -6.89 -3.50 -23.68
N VAL A 1056 -6.34 -3.76 -24.86
CA VAL A 1056 -5.20 -4.66 -25.05
C VAL A 1056 -4.01 -3.84 -25.54
N VAL A 1057 -2.89 -3.91 -24.84
CA VAL A 1057 -1.63 -3.26 -25.19
C VAL A 1057 -0.67 -4.30 -25.76
N GLY A 1058 -0.39 -4.22 -27.05
CA GLY A 1058 0.54 -5.09 -27.76
C GLY A 1058 1.86 -4.39 -28.05
N ASP A 1059 2.93 -4.71 -27.34
CA ASP A 1059 4.26 -4.17 -27.63
C ASP A 1059 5.36 -5.13 -27.17
N CYS A 1060 6.63 -4.76 -27.31
CA CYS A 1060 7.73 -5.50 -26.70
C CYS A 1060 7.48 -5.68 -25.18
N PRO A 1061 8.00 -6.76 -24.57
CA PRO A 1061 7.53 -7.20 -23.26
C PRO A 1061 7.50 -6.13 -22.17
N TRP A 1062 8.53 -5.27 -22.09
CA TRP A 1062 8.61 -4.24 -21.06
C TRP A 1062 7.65 -3.07 -21.30
N VAL A 1063 7.47 -2.63 -22.55
CA VAL A 1063 6.52 -1.54 -22.90
C VAL A 1063 5.08 -2.02 -22.69
N ALA A 1064 4.78 -3.25 -23.09
CA ALA A 1064 3.45 -3.85 -22.92
C ALA A 1064 3.07 -3.94 -21.44
N GLN A 1065 3.98 -4.44 -20.59
CA GLN A 1065 3.77 -4.56 -19.14
C GLN A 1065 3.71 -3.19 -18.44
N ALA A 1066 4.60 -2.26 -18.80
CA ALA A 1066 4.57 -0.90 -18.27
C ALA A 1066 3.27 -0.16 -18.65
N GLY A 1067 2.81 -0.31 -19.90
CA GLY A 1067 1.55 0.25 -20.38
C GLY A 1067 0.32 -0.34 -19.68
N GLU A 1068 0.33 -1.65 -19.40
CA GLU A 1068 -0.72 -2.30 -18.60
C GLU A 1068 -0.77 -1.74 -17.18
N ALA A 1069 0.39 -1.67 -16.51
CA ALA A 1069 0.48 -1.13 -15.16
C ALA A 1069 0.05 0.34 -15.11
N PHE A 1070 0.51 1.16 -16.06
CA PHE A 1070 0.17 2.56 -16.19
C PHE A 1070 -1.34 2.78 -16.33
N LEU A 1071 -1.98 2.13 -17.31
CA LEU A 1071 -3.41 2.30 -17.55
C LEU A 1071 -4.27 1.68 -16.44
N SER A 1072 -3.84 0.57 -15.86
CA SER A 1072 -4.54 -0.06 -14.72
C SER A 1072 -4.53 0.85 -13.49
N LYS A 1073 -3.40 1.50 -13.19
CA LYS A 1073 -3.26 2.45 -12.07
C LYS A 1073 -4.11 3.71 -12.31
N ILE A 1074 -4.18 4.25 -13.52
CA ILE A 1074 -5.10 5.36 -13.87
C ILE A 1074 -6.56 5.00 -13.57
N PHE A 1075 -7.00 3.79 -13.93
CA PHE A 1075 -8.38 3.35 -13.73
C PHE A 1075 -8.64 2.66 -12.39
N ALA A 1076 -7.63 2.54 -11.51
CA ALA A 1076 -7.77 1.87 -10.23
C ALA A 1076 -8.94 2.45 -9.42
N CYS A 1077 -9.10 3.77 -9.47
CA CYS A 1077 -10.09 4.50 -8.70
C CYS A 1077 -11.43 4.69 -9.45
N SER A 1078 -11.59 4.18 -10.68
CA SER A 1078 -12.80 4.35 -11.50
C SER A 1078 -14.04 3.62 -10.96
N TYR A 1079 -15.26 4.11 -11.22
CA TYR A 1079 -16.50 3.39 -10.84
C TYR A 1079 -16.66 2.15 -11.73
N SER A 1080 -17.28 1.09 -11.22
CA SER A 1080 -17.46 -0.15 -12.00
C SER A 1080 -18.18 0.09 -13.34
N ILE A 1081 -19.07 1.09 -13.40
CA ILE A 1081 -19.75 1.51 -14.64
C ILE A 1081 -18.79 2.08 -15.70
N ALA A 1082 -17.66 2.63 -15.29
CA ALA A 1082 -16.55 3.12 -16.11
C ALA A 1082 -15.32 2.20 -15.99
N GLY A 1083 -15.50 0.98 -15.48
CA GLY A 1083 -14.42 0.04 -15.24
C GLY A 1083 -13.78 -0.43 -16.54
N LEU A 1084 -12.46 -0.52 -16.53
CA LEU A 1084 -11.65 -0.92 -17.67
C LEU A 1084 -10.87 -2.18 -17.34
N ASN A 1085 -11.01 -3.22 -18.17
CA ASN A 1085 -10.10 -4.35 -18.13
C ASN A 1085 -8.89 -4.05 -19.00
N VAL A 1086 -7.69 -4.08 -18.45
CA VAL A 1086 -6.45 -3.83 -19.18
C VAL A 1086 -5.68 -5.14 -19.28
N LEU A 1087 -5.21 -5.44 -20.48
CA LEU A 1087 -4.42 -6.64 -20.78
C LEU A 1087 -3.22 -6.22 -21.61
N SER A 1088 -2.09 -6.90 -21.47
CA SER A 1088 -0.97 -6.73 -22.38
C SER A 1088 -0.37 -8.04 -22.88
N GLY A 1089 0.38 -7.98 -23.98
CA GLY A 1089 1.11 -9.12 -24.47
C GLY A 1089 2.06 -8.80 -25.62
N ASN A 1090 3.12 -9.59 -25.74
CA ASN A 1090 4.07 -9.47 -26.83
C ASN A 1090 3.40 -9.86 -28.17
N PRO A 1091 3.29 -8.95 -29.16
CA PRO A 1091 2.67 -9.23 -30.45
C PRO A 1091 3.44 -10.27 -31.26
N ALA A 1092 4.71 -10.52 -30.96
CA ALA A 1092 5.53 -11.53 -31.61
C ALA A 1092 5.23 -12.96 -31.11
N ASP A 1093 4.52 -13.10 -30.00
CA ASP A 1093 4.35 -14.39 -29.31
C ASP A 1093 2.99 -14.44 -28.59
N HIS A 1094 2.93 -13.89 -27.38
CA HIS A 1094 1.82 -14.14 -26.46
C HIS A 1094 0.50 -13.47 -26.85
N LEU A 1095 0.52 -12.35 -27.59
CA LEU A 1095 -0.70 -11.58 -27.93
C LEU A 1095 -1.72 -12.45 -28.65
N VAL A 1096 -1.28 -13.27 -29.60
CA VAL A 1096 -2.16 -14.17 -30.34
C VAL A 1096 -2.77 -15.20 -29.40
N HIS A 1097 -1.94 -15.95 -28.69
CA HIS A 1097 -2.38 -17.09 -27.91
C HIS A 1097 -3.14 -16.71 -26.64
N ARG A 1098 -2.79 -15.59 -26.00
CA ARG A 1098 -3.44 -15.14 -24.76
C ARG A 1098 -4.67 -14.27 -25.00
N HIS A 1099 -4.72 -13.51 -26.11
CA HIS A 1099 -5.72 -12.44 -26.24
C HIS A 1099 -6.62 -12.55 -27.47
N THR A 1100 -6.19 -13.11 -28.60
CA THR A 1100 -7.07 -13.13 -29.80
C THR A 1100 -8.38 -13.88 -29.55
N HIS A 1101 -8.37 -14.98 -28.78
CA HIS A 1101 -9.59 -15.69 -28.39
C HIS A 1101 -10.50 -14.92 -27.42
N ARG A 1102 -10.01 -13.83 -26.83
CA ARG A 1102 -10.75 -12.92 -25.93
C ARG A 1102 -11.27 -11.66 -26.63
N VAL A 1103 -10.86 -11.44 -27.88
CA VAL A 1103 -11.30 -10.29 -28.66
C VAL A 1103 -12.80 -10.38 -28.95
N VAL A 1104 -13.51 -9.30 -28.64
CA VAL A 1104 -14.93 -9.15 -28.91
C VAL A 1104 -15.20 -7.86 -29.68
N ARG A 1105 -16.42 -7.73 -30.22
CA ARG A 1105 -16.86 -6.51 -30.92
C ARG A 1105 -16.77 -5.28 -30.01
N GLY A 1106 -15.93 -4.32 -30.39
CA GLY A 1106 -15.64 -3.12 -29.60
C GLY A 1106 -14.53 -3.27 -28.55
N SER A 1107 -13.74 -4.36 -28.58
CA SER A 1107 -12.44 -4.41 -27.88
C SER A 1107 -11.50 -3.36 -28.45
N LEU A 1108 -10.71 -2.71 -27.61
CA LEU A 1108 -9.72 -1.72 -27.99
C LEU A 1108 -8.34 -2.38 -28.01
N LEU A 1109 -7.61 -2.31 -29.12
CA LEU A 1109 -6.28 -2.88 -29.26
C LEU A 1109 -5.31 -1.80 -29.73
N VAL A 1110 -4.28 -1.49 -28.95
CA VAL A 1110 -3.16 -0.65 -29.40
C VAL A 1110 -1.95 -1.53 -29.57
N CYS A 1111 -1.22 -1.35 -30.66
CA CYS A 1111 -0.04 -2.14 -30.91
C CYS A 1111 1.13 -1.29 -31.43
N GLY A 1112 2.26 -1.34 -30.72
CA GLY A 1112 3.53 -0.81 -31.21
C GLY A 1112 4.00 -1.64 -32.40
N ARG A 1113 4.24 -0.96 -33.53
CA ARG A 1113 4.70 -1.58 -34.77
C ARG A 1113 6.17 -1.23 -34.99
N PRO A 1114 7.08 -2.20 -34.86
CA PRO A 1114 8.49 -1.96 -35.17
C PRO A 1114 8.66 -1.72 -36.67
N ASP A 1115 9.73 -1.01 -37.02
CA ASP A 1115 10.03 -0.70 -38.41
C ASP A 1115 10.84 -1.84 -39.05
N GLY A 1116 10.17 -2.78 -39.71
CA GLY A 1116 10.80 -3.95 -40.31
C GLY A 1116 11.57 -3.67 -41.60
N ARG A 1117 11.71 -2.39 -42.02
CA ARG A 1117 12.74 -1.98 -42.98
C ARG A 1117 14.15 -2.14 -42.41
N LEU A 1118 14.27 -2.17 -41.08
CA LEU A 1118 15.47 -2.62 -40.38
C LEU A 1118 15.51 -4.16 -40.43
N PRO A 1119 16.54 -4.80 -41.03
CA PRO A 1119 16.62 -6.26 -41.14
C PRO A 1119 16.47 -7.00 -39.80
N ALA A 1120 17.01 -6.42 -38.72
CA ALA A 1120 16.90 -6.97 -37.37
C ALA A 1120 15.46 -6.99 -36.81
N LEU A 1121 14.57 -6.14 -37.35
CA LEU A 1121 13.17 -6.01 -36.92
C LEU A 1121 12.18 -6.55 -37.95
N THR A 1122 12.62 -7.01 -39.13
CA THR A 1122 11.73 -7.48 -40.20
C THR A 1122 10.81 -8.60 -39.74
N SER A 1123 11.38 -9.64 -39.11
CA SER A 1123 10.59 -10.76 -38.58
C SER A 1123 9.63 -10.31 -37.48
N LEU A 1124 10.07 -9.37 -36.64
CA LEU A 1124 9.26 -8.84 -35.55
C LEU A 1124 8.06 -8.02 -36.09
N GLU A 1125 8.30 -7.16 -37.07
CA GLU A 1125 7.23 -6.42 -37.75
C GLU A 1125 6.25 -7.37 -38.41
N ALA A 1126 6.73 -8.39 -39.13
CA ALA A 1126 5.88 -9.37 -39.79
C ALA A 1126 4.96 -10.10 -38.79
N SER A 1127 5.52 -10.58 -37.67
CA SER A 1127 4.75 -11.20 -36.60
C SER A 1127 3.73 -10.24 -36.00
N THR A 1128 4.11 -9.00 -35.71
CA THR A 1128 3.18 -7.98 -35.21
C THR A 1128 2.04 -7.70 -36.19
N CYS A 1129 2.35 -7.57 -37.48
CA CYS A 1129 1.34 -7.35 -38.51
C CYS A 1129 0.36 -8.52 -38.62
N LEU A 1130 0.85 -9.76 -38.52
CA LEU A 1130 0.02 -10.96 -38.50
C LEU A 1130 -0.90 -10.97 -37.27
N SER A 1131 -0.36 -10.74 -36.08
CA SER A 1131 -1.10 -10.76 -34.82
C SER A 1131 -2.21 -9.71 -34.78
N VAL A 1132 -1.93 -8.49 -35.23
CA VAL A 1132 -2.92 -7.41 -35.32
C VAL A 1132 -4.00 -7.74 -36.35
N ASN A 1133 -3.62 -8.23 -37.53
CA ASN A 1133 -4.60 -8.63 -38.55
C ASN A 1133 -5.45 -9.81 -38.08
N GLN A 1134 -4.88 -10.78 -37.37
CA GLN A 1134 -5.62 -11.90 -36.81
C GLN A 1134 -6.64 -11.43 -35.78
N ALA A 1135 -6.24 -10.59 -34.82
CA ALA A 1135 -7.15 -9.99 -33.85
C ALA A 1135 -8.29 -9.21 -34.55
N SER A 1136 -7.95 -8.41 -35.57
CA SER A 1136 -8.91 -7.58 -36.33
C SER A 1136 -9.77 -8.38 -37.32
N SER A 1137 -9.39 -9.63 -37.63
CA SER A 1137 -10.16 -10.52 -38.50
C SER A 1137 -11.30 -11.22 -37.76
N ILE A 1138 -11.21 -11.30 -36.43
CA ILE A 1138 -12.24 -11.91 -35.60
C ILE A 1138 -13.47 -11.01 -35.63
N GLN A 1139 -14.55 -11.52 -36.21
CA GLN A 1139 -15.79 -10.78 -36.43
C GLN A 1139 -16.98 -11.50 -35.80
N SER A 1140 -17.87 -10.72 -35.20
CA SER A 1140 -19.17 -11.16 -34.71
C SER A 1140 -20.23 -10.15 -35.11
N LEU A 1141 -21.27 -10.59 -35.83
CA LEU A 1141 -22.31 -9.73 -36.41
C LEU A 1141 -21.74 -8.59 -37.28
N GLY A 1142 -20.61 -8.82 -37.96
CA GLY A 1142 -19.91 -7.82 -38.76
C GLY A 1142 -19.20 -6.72 -37.96
N GLY A 1143 -19.12 -6.82 -36.63
CA GLY A 1143 -18.28 -5.98 -35.78
C GLY A 1143 -16.99 -6.70 -35.37
N THR A 1144 -15.91 -5.95 -35.18
CA THR A 1144 -14.58 -6.46 -34.77
C THR A 1144 -13.97 -5.57 -33.66
N CYS A 1145 -12.69 -5.76 -33.33
CA CYS A 1145 -11.95 -4.86 -32.45
C CYS A 1145 -11.51 -3.59 -33.17
N GLU A 1146 -11.29 -2.53 -32.40
CA GLU A 1146 -10.70 -1.30 -32.88
C GLU A 1146 -9.21 -1.33 -32.64
N SER A 1147 -8.47 -1.75 -33.66
CA SER A 1147 -7.01 -1.84 -33.62
C SER A 1147 -6.33 -0.57 -34.12
N ILE A 1148 -5.45 -0.02 -33.29
CA ILE A 1148 -4.58 1.12 -33.61
C ILE A 1148 -3.14 0.63 -33.63
N THR A 1149 -2.45 0.81 -34.75
CA THR A 1149 -0.99 0.57 -34.82
C THR A 1149 -0.24 1.88 -34.71
N ILE A 1150 0.83 1.92 -33.91
CA ILE A 1150 1.69 3.11 -33.74
C ILE A 1150 3.12 2.74 -34.17
N GLY A 1151 3.74 3.49 -35.07
CA GLY A 1151 5.13 3.22 -35.47
C GLY A 1151 5.62 4.07 -36.65
N HIS A 1152 6.84 3.78 -37.14
CA HIS A 1152 7.49 4.59 -38.18
C HIS A 1152 7.20 4.15 -39.63
N ASN A 1153 6.61 2.96 -39.83
CA ASN A 1153 6.28 2.46 -41.16
C ASN A 1153 4.98 3.11 -41.66
N LYS A 1154 5.06 3.93 -42.73
CA LYS A 1154 3.94 4.70 -43.32
C LYS A 1154 2.80 3.85 -43.94
N SER A 1155 2.88 2.52 -43.89
CA SER A 1155 1.85 1.64 -44.44
C SER A 1155 0.75 1.31 -43.41
N LYS A 1156 -0.52 1.45 -43.76
CA LYS A 1156 -1.64 1.01 -42.90
C LYS A 1156 -1.91 -0.48 -43.12
N LEU A 1157 -2.15 -1.25 -42.03
CA LEU A 1157 -2.59 -2.63 -42.18
C LEU A 1157 -4.04 -2.70 -42.68
N PRO A 1158 -4.38 -3.61 -43.62
CA PRO A 1158 -5.70 -3.64 -44.24
C PRO A 1158 -6.87 -3.79 -43.27
N LEU A 1159 -6.68 -4.55 -42.18
CA LEU A 1159 -7.73 -4.80 -41.18
C LEU A 1159 -7.64 -3.88 -39.95
N SER A 1160 -6.60 -3.03 -39.87
CA SER A 1160 -6.47 -2.10 -38.75
C SER A 1160 -7.50 -0.97 -38.82
N HIS A 1161 -8.05 -0.57 -37.67
CA HIS A 1161 -8.97 0.56 -37.60
C HIS A 1161 -8.24 1.87 -37.93
N LYS A 1162 -7.11 2.13 -37.27
CA LYS A 1162 -6.28 3.32 -37.48
C LYS A 1162 -4.80 2.95 -37.45
N ALA A 1163 -3.96 3.74 -38.12
CA ALA A 1163 -2.52 3.69 -37.99
C ALA A 1163 -2.02 5.12 -37.70
N ILE A 1164 -1.20 5.28 -36.68
CA ILE A 1164 -0.56 6.54 -36.29
C ILE A 1164 0.91 6.44 -36.65
N TYR A 1165 1.41 7.40 -37.41
CA TYR A 1165 2.76 7.37 -37.97
C TYR A 1165 3.68 8.32 -37.22
N LEU A 1166 4.67 7.75 -36.55
CA LEU A 1166 5.71 8.51 -35.87
C LEU A 1166 6.75 8.97 -36.87
N LYS A 1167 7.16 10.24 -36.78
CA LYS A 1167 8.21 10.81 -37.61
C LYS A 1167 9.56 10.16 -37.29
N GLY A 1168 10.29 9.75 -38.31
CA GLY A 1168 11.65 9.22 -38.17
C GLY A 1168 12.67 10.35 -38.22
N HIS A 1169 13.59 10.38 -37.26
CA HIS A 1169 14.76 11.27 -37.28
C HIS A 1169 16.05 10.58 -37.76
N ARG A 1170 15.97 9.26 -38.00
CA ARG A 1170 17.06 8.49 -38.59
C ARG A 1170 17.22 8.77 -40.10
N PRO A 1171 18.40 8.51 -40.68
CA PRO A 1171 18.57 8.52 -42.14
C PRO A 1171 17.56 7.61 -42.84
N LEU A 1172 17.03 8.06 -43.99
CA LEU A 1172 16.10 7.29 -44.80
C LEU A 1172 16.82 6.11 -45.46
N PHE A 1173 16.21 4.94 -45.41
CA PHE A 1173 16.65 3.80 -46.22
C PHE A 1173 16.41 4.09 -47.71
N LEU A 1174 17.17 3.43 -48.57
CA LEU A 1174 17.00 3.54 -50.02
C LEU A 1174 15.55 3.23 -50.44
N SER A 1175 14.93 2.23 -49.82
CA SER A 1175 13.52 1.88 -50.06
C SER A 1175 12.55 3.02 -49.70
N GLU A 1176 12.84 3.79 -48.65
CA GLU A 1176 12.03 4.95 -48.26
C GLU A 1176 12.21 6.10 -49.23
N LYS A 1177 13.45 6.39 -49.62
CA LYS A 1177 13.75 7.44 -50.58
C LYS A 1177 13.10 7.17 -51.94
N VAL A 1178 13.18 5.92 -52.42
CA VAL A 1178 12.53 5.51 -53.67
C VAL A 1178 11.01 5.65 -53.58
N LEU A 1179 10.39 5.30 -52.45
CA LEU A 1179 8.96 5.50 -52.25
C LEU A 1179 8.57 6.97 -52.21
N ASP A 1180 9.31 7.80 -51.48
CA ASP A 1180 9.07 9.25 -51.42
C ASP A 1180 9.24 9.89 -52.82
N ASP A 1181 10.21 9.44 -53.63
CA ASP A 1181 10.41 9.89 -55.01
C ASP A 1181 9.25 9.48 -55.94
N ILE A 1182 8.71 8.26 -55.77
CA ILE A 1182 7.54 7.78 -56.51
C ILE A 1182 6.30 8.59 -56.11
N ASP A 1183 6.06 8.78 -54.81
CA ASP A 1183 4.92 9.55 -54.30
C ASP A 1183 4.99 11.02 -54.79
N ALA A 1184 6.18 11.63 -54.77
CA ALA A 1184 6.40 12.97 -55.30
C ALA A 1184 6.10 13.06 -56.81
N GLN A 1185 6.47 12.04 -57.59
CA GLN A 1185 6.12 11.97 -59.01
C GLN A 1185 4.61 11.80 -59.22
N GLU A 1186 3.94 10.96 -58.43
CA GLU A 1186 2.49 10.77 -58.51
C GLU A 1186 1.73 12.04 -58.14
N ASP A 1187 2.16 12.76 -57.10
CA ASP A 1187 1.56 14.03 -56.69
C ASP A 1187 1.75 15.12 -57.75
N LEU A 1188 2.92 15.19 -58.39
CA LEU A 1188 3.14 16.07 -59.55
C LEU A 1188 2.20 15.71 -60.72
N VAL A 1189 1.99 14.43 -60.98
CA VAL A 1189 1.03 13.96 -62.00
C VAL A 1189 -0.40 14.32 -61.60
N ARG A 1190 -0.75 14.23 -60.31
CA ARG A 1190 -2.07 14.57 -59.78
C ARG A 1190 -2.35 16.06 -59.89
N GLN A 1191 -1.42 16.91 -59.47
CA GLN A 1191 -1.49 18.36 -59.65
C GLN A 1191 -1.58 18.75 -61.12
N ARG A 1192 -0.87 18.06 -62.02
CA ARG A 1192 -1.01 18.27 -63.47
C ARG A 1192 -2.39 17.85 -63.99
N LYS A 1193 -2.95 16.74 -63.50
CA LYS A 1193 -4.31 16.30 -63.87
C LYS A 1193 -5.38 17.26 -63.35
N GLU A 1194 -5.22 17.78 -62.14
CA GLU A 1194 -6.11 18.79 -61.57
C GLU A 1194 -6.02 20.11 -62.34
N LYS A 1195 -4.82 20.59 -62.67
CA LYS A 1195 -4.64 21.75 -63.55
C LYS A 1195 -5.25 21.55 -64.94
N LEU A 1196 -5.04 20.38 -65.56
CA LEU A 1196 -5.68 20.03 -66.84
C LEU A 1196 -7.20 19.94 -66.75
N LYS A 1197 -7.74 19.53 -65.59
CA LYS A 1197 -9.18 19.48 -65.33
C LYS A 1197 -9.74 20.89 -65.19
N GLU A 1198 -9.09 21.76 -64.43
CA GLU A 1198 -9.44 23.19 -64.32
C GLU A 1198 -9.36 23.90 -65.68
N GLU A 1199 -8.35 23.56 -66.50
CA GLU A 1199 -8.17 24.13 -67.84
C GLU A 1199 -9.23 23.64 -68.83
N LYS A 1200 -9.61 22.35 -68.75
CA LYS A 1200 -10.75 21.79 -69.49
C LYS A 1200 -12.09 22.37 -69.03
N GLU A 1201 -12.26 22.64 -67.74
CA GLU A 1201 -13.45 23.30 -67.20
C GLU A 1201 -13.52 24.78 -67.64
N ARG A 1202 -12.37 25.48 -67.73
CA ARG A 1202 -12.26 26.81 -68.36
C ARG A 1202 -12.51 26.80 -69.88
N GLN A 1203 -12.11 25.76 -70.60
CA GLN A 1203 -12.46 25.60 -72.02
C GLN A 1203 -13.94 25.25 -72.22
N LYS A 1204 -14.53 24.43 -71.35
CA LYS A 1204 -15.98 24.16 -71.34
C LYS A 1204 -16.79 25.41 -71.01
N SER A 1205 -16.33 26.27 -70.10
CA SER A 1205 -17.00 27.53 -69.82
C SER A 1205 -16.92 28.52 -70.99
N ARG A 1206 -15.81 28.51 -71.75
CA ARG A 1206 -15.70 29.23 -73.04
C ARG A 1206 -16.59 28.63 -74.14
N GLY A 1207 -16.73 27.30 -74.20
CA GLY A 1207 -17.60 26.61 -75.15
C GLY A 1207 -19.12 26.76 -74.88
N MET A 1208 -19.51 26.94 -73.62
CA MET A 1208 -20.91 27.20 -73.23
C MET A 1208 -21.41 28.62 -73.58
N SER A 1209 -20.54 29.53 -74.02
CA SER A 1209 -20.94 30.82 -74.59
C SER A 1209 -21.55 30.67 -76.00
N LEU A 1210 -21.19 29.60 -76.73
CA LEU A 1210 -21.61 29.37 -78.13
C LEU A 1210 -22.79 28.41 -78.28
N THR A 1211 -23.11 27.61 -77.25
CA THR A 1211 -24.18 26.58 -77.31
C THR A 1211 -25.43 26.91 -76.51
N ARG A 1212 -25.53 28.13 -75.92
CA ARG A 1212 -26.75 28.63 -75.24
C ARG A 1212 -27.84 29.15 -76.17
N ALA A 1213 -27.76 28.89 -77.47
CA ALA A 1213 -28.77 29.30 -78.47
C ALA A 1213 -29.64 28.14 -79.00
N ALA A 1214 -29.47 26.89 -78.54
CA ALA A 1214 -30.30 25.79 -79.02
C ALA A 1214 -30.79 24.87 -77.91
N SER A 1215 -32.12 24.70 -77.89
CA SER A 1215 -32.89 23.59 -77.32
C SER A 1215 -33.04 23.51 -75.79
N SER A 1216 -33.99 24.32 -75.31
CA SER A 1216 -35.02 23.88 -74.35
C SER A 1216 -35.93 22.84 -75.03
N LEU A 1217 -36.01 21.60 -74.52
CA LEU A 1217 -37.16 20.69 -74.68
C LEU A 1217 -36.93 19.36 -73.94
N MET A 1218 -37.99 18.93 -73.24
CA MET A 1218 -38.33 17.58 -72.77
C MET A 1218 -37.92 17.15 -71.35
N ALA A 1219 -38.96 16.83 -70.59
CA ALA A 1219 -38.99 16.34 -69.23
C ALA A 1219 -39.31 14.82 -69.19
N THR A 1220 -39.00 14.21 -68.03
CA THR A 1220 -39.64 13.03 -67.40
C THR A 1220 -39.65 11.67 -68.13
N THR A 1221 -38.95 10.65 -67.58
CA THR A 1221 -39.50 9.42 -66.92
C THR A 1221 -38.46 8.28 -66.75
N ARG A 1222 -38.69 7.45 -65.71
CA ARG A 1222 -38.12 6.10 -65.37
C ARG A 1222 -36.64 6.03 -64.95
N SER A 1223 -36.12 5.05 -64.24
CA SER A 1223 -36.55 3.99 -63.28
C SER A 1223 -35.34 3.06 -63.20
N SER A 1224 -34.87 2.74 -61.99
CA SER A 1224 -34.20 1.49 -61.56
C SER A 1224 -33.00 0.87 -62.33
N THR A 1225 -32.05 0.41 -61.50
CA THR A 1225 -30.96 -0.58 -61.72
C THR A 1225 -29.60 -0.04 -62.19
N HIS A 1226 -28.59 -0.15 -61.31
CA HIS A 1226 -27.25 -0.53 -61.72
C HIS A 1226 -26.53 -1.34 -60.63
N PHE A 1227 -26.20 -2.56 -61.03
CA PHE A 1227 -25.26 -3.50 -60.44
C PHE A 1227 -23.84 -3.16 -60.95
N LEU A 1228 -22.82 -3.53 -60.18
CA LEU A 1228 -21.40 -3.67 -60.56
C LEU A 1228 -20.61 -2.41 -60.98
N GLU A 1229 -19.84 -1.87 -60.03
CA GLU A 1229 -18.52 -1.30 -60.33
C GLU A 1229 -17.51 -1.74 -59.25
N LEU A 1230 -17.12 -3.02 -59.33
CA LEU A 1230 -16.12 -3.67 -58.47
C LEU A 1230 -14.96 -4.13 -59.37
N SER A 1231 -14.17 -3.18 -59.90
CA SER A 1231 -13.09 -3.53 -60.83
C SER A 1231 -11.88 -2.58 -60.87
N LEU A 1232 -11.72 -1.62 -59.95
CA LEU A 1232 -10.54 -0.71 -59.99
C LEU A 1232 -9.72 -0.62 -58.69
N SER A 1233 -10.15 -1.20 -57.56
CA SER A 1233 -9.36 -1.17 -56.32
C SER A 1233 -8.39 -2.35 -56.15
N ARG A 1234 -8.58 -3.46 -56.88
CA ARG A 1234 -7.70 -4.65 -56.81
C ARG A 1234 -6.31 -4.44 -57.45
N SER A 1235 -6.11 -3.37 -58.23
CA SER A 1235 -4.81 -3.08 -58.87
C SER A 1235 -3.81 -2.36 -57.95
N ARG A 1236 -4.23 -1.77 -56.80
CA ARG A 1236 -3.33 -1.07 -55.87
C ARG A 1236 -2.58 -2.01 -54.93
N GLN A 1237 -3.20 -3.09 -54.46
CA GLN A 1237 -2.56 -4.05 -53.55
C GLN A 1237 -1.62 -5.04 -54.27
N ALA A 1238 -1.87 -5.35 -55.56
CA ALA A 1238 -1.05 -6.30 -56.31
C ALA A 1238 0.28 -5.72 -56.84
N LYS A 1239 0.45 -4.39 -56.87
CA LYS A 1239 1.67 -3.74 -57.41
C LYS A 1239 2.82 -3.70 -56.40
N VAL A 1240 2.55 -3.57 -55.11
CA VAL A 1240 3.59 -3.55 -54.06
C VAL A 1240 4.13 -4.97 -53.80
N ALA A 1241 3.28 -5.99 -53.89
CA ALA A 1241 3.70 -7.40 -53.73
C ALA A 1241 4.54 -7.93 -54.92
N ARG A 1242 4.46 -7.32 -56.11
CA ARG A 1242 5.32 -7.69 -57.27
C ARG A 1242 6.69 -7.03 -57.26
N SER A 1243 6.86 -5.92 -56.55
CA SER A 1243 8.15 -5.22 -56.41
C SER A 1243 9.17 -6.07 -55.64
N SER A 1244 8.75 -6.71 -54.55
CA SER A 1244 9.61 -7.59 -53.74
C SER A 1244 9.99 -8.90 -54.46
N ALA A 1245 9.12 -9.43 -55.32
CA ALA A 1245 9.45 -10.61 -56.15
C ALA A 1245 10.35 -10.27 -57.36
N SER A 1246 10.30 -9.02 -57.86
CA SER A 1246 11.08 -8.57 -59.03
C SER A 1246 12.56 -8.32 -58.70
N LEU A 1247 12.92 -8.05 -57.44
CA LEU A 1247 14.30 -7.79 -57.02
C LEU A 1247 15.12 -9.09 -56.84
N LEU A 1248 14.47 -10.21 -56.54
CA LEU A 1248 15.11 -11.53 -56.45
C LEU A 1248 15.40 -12.17 -57.82
N GLY A 1249 14.74 -11.72 -58.90
CA GLY A 1249 15.01 -12.18 -60.27
C GLY A 1249 16.18 -11.47 -60.96
N ALA A 1250 16.69 -10.37 -60.40
CA ALA A 1250 17.77 -9.58 -61.00
C ALA A 1250 19.18 -9.97 -60.50
N TYR A 1251 19.29 -10.88 -59.54
CA TYR A 1251 20.56 -11.45 -59.06
C TYR A 1251 20.89 -12.83 -59.66
N GLY A 1252 20.17 -13.23 -60.71
CA GLY A 1252 20.39 -14.46 -61.45
C GLY A 1252 20.56 -14.22 -62.95
N LYS A 1253 21.48 -13.33 -63.34
CA LYS A 1253 22.18 -13.34 -64.63
C LYS A 1253 23.41 -12.44 -64.59
#